data_AF-A0A0C7NEB0-F1
#
_entry.id   AF-A0A0C7NEB0-F1
#
_cell.length_a   1.000
_cell.length_b   1.000
_cell.length_c   1.000
_cell.angle_alpha   90.00
_cell.angle_beta   90.00
_cell.angle_gamma   90.00
#
_symmetry.space_group_name_H-M   'P 1'
#
loop_
_entity.id
_entity.type
_entity.pdbx_description
1 polymer ?
#
loop_
_entity_poly.entity_id
_entity_poly.type
_entity_poly.pdbx_seq_one_letter_code
_entity_poly.pdbx_strand_id
1 'polypeptide(L)'
;MPTGISGSHDFASVTLRLKDALAELLGEKAYSHKDTDGNLQLNAVDKAYYLELIKSITQSKLYVSTPSKEDGELDLSRKRAKFYRLLGQEELVAKIWEIATDCIDEAADHVISELIESMALESDFEAAFVQLWPECFSGIYRVQKMLITKALTPLTDTFPFLIDKIPGVQSIADFMDYRLVEAGLSVLGNKVARMVRETIETLRRDLKKAFGAAKLGYSDARIESLKTLLRVMSQCRLIVIKEQKLSIQKAYIHSLESMLDKLEIEVNERYLTNVKRVIVEECEICCCIDRSLVLLVKKATASSLIFPEHRLRDLFNLFALEYGSKQEFDILKLTHVTSCRRQEFFDVLASEVTKRFKSSLQQLRSADQILSYCNSLYSLREPSCHQIIRASLRETFGGELKILEPFLKSLNVIIKRGYELLKTEDSGAKSYHETQSHKVKSLFSILRDFDLSEPFFKIFLEKGFLRRVLLMGQDYLKLAAHPYNIEKMVLDEFDSMSTLNEHFSQISKLRDDLDRSTLLLEGFNSKQRNEIELFPMIFERKNIPRSFQELPNYDIDLPPLLRQQWSQFHRFYLKSDSKSGLKPLTLQNSLHHLEIQTNFRLEDSSLLTLEVTLLQASVLEILNSQDRVTVPMLESYLHVPAYQIELTLQLFANSNLLKEVSGTYSVNGDFVADPRKVKNGRLRIVQRAANKPQSKKQVVTSSEPVNTEWVQDLLRASIVRCLKGRDGGTSFDELKRLVGTRNLGVSIGEFKSALAASQEYFTVKESLYYYLL
;
A
#
# COMPACT_ATOMS: atom_id res chain seq x y z
N MET A 1 -57.13 -68.59 -47.19
CA MET A 1 -57.45 -68.16 -45.81
C MET A 1 -56.64 -68.98 -44.83
N PRO A 2 -55.68 -68.37 -44.13
CA PRO A 2 -55.26 -68.78 -42.79
C PRO A 2 -55.85 -67.79 -41.78
N THR A 3 -56.86 -68.24 -41.03
CA THR A 3 -57.43 -67.53 -39.89
C THR A 3 -56.53 -67.75 -38.67
N GLY A 4 -55.84 -66.69 -38.27
CA GLY A 4 -54.94 -66.70 -37.11
C GLY A 4 -54.39 -65.30 -36.82
N ILE A 5 -55.25 -64.28 -36.80
CA ILE A 5 -54.89 -62.98 -36.23
C ILE A 5 -55.23 -63.05 -34.75
N SER A 6 -54.30 -63.57 -33.96
CA SER A 6 -54.23 -63.24 -32.54
C SER A 6 -54.07 -61.73 -32.42
N GLY A 7 -55.11 -61.06 -31.90
CA GLY A 7 -55.20 -59.65 -31.52
C GLY A 7 -54.28 -58.68 -32.26
N SER A 8 -54.81 -57.89 -33.20
CA SER A 8 -54.11 -56.66 -33.58
C SER A 8 -54.08 -55.76 -32.35
N HIS A 9 -52.96 -55.74 -31.64
CA HIS A 9 -52.75 -54.82 -30.55
C HIS A 9 -52.79 -53.40 -31.11
N ASP A 10 -53.88 -52.69 -30.84
CA ASP A 10 -53.97 -51.27 -31.14
C ASP A 10 -52.92 -50.53 -30.31
N PHE A 11 -52.31 -49.49 -30.87
CA PHE A 11 -51.24 -48.72 -30.22
C PHE A 11 -51.67 -48.27 -28.82
N ALA A 12 -52.92 -47.80 -28.70
CA ALA A 12 -53.53 -47.41 -27.43
C ALA A 12 -53.57 -48.54 -26.39
N SER A 13 -53.75 -49.80 -26.80
CA SER A 13 -53.82 -50.94 -25.88
C SER A 13 -52.45 -51.36 -25.32
N VAL A 14 -51.37 -51.11 -26.08
CA VAL A 14 -49.99 -51.45 -25.67
C VAL A 14 -49.38 -50.37 -24.82
N THR A 15 -49.71 -49.11 -25.10
CA THR A 15 -49.20 -47.96 -24.34
C THR A 15 -50.05 -47.60 -23.13
N LEU A 16 -51.26 -48.15 -22.97
CA LEU A 16 -52.12 -47.94 -21.81
C LEU A 16 -51.38 -48.23 -20.49
N ARG A 17 -50.65 -49.35 -20.43
CA ARG A 17 -49.87 -49.73 -19.23
C ARG A 17 -48.77 -48.73 -18.88
N LEU A 18 -48.16 -48.10 -19.89
CA LEU A 18 -47.17 -47.04 -19.66
C LEU A 18 -47.84 -45.75 -19.23
N LYS A 19 -48.97 -45.40 -19.84
CA LYS A 19 -49.74 -44.21 -19.45
C LYS A 19 -50.22 -44.31 -18.00
N ASP A 20 -50.77 -45.45 -17.60
CA ASP A 20 -51.22 -45.70 -16.22
C ASP A 20 -50.04 -45.65 -15.22
N ALA A 21 -48.90 -46.25 -15.57
CA ALA A 21 -47.70 -46.24 -14.73
C ALA A 21 -47.07 -44.83 -14.60
N LEU A 22 -47.04 -44.04 -15.69
CA LEU A 22 -46.57 -42.66 -15.65
C LEU A 22 -47.54 -41.76 -14.85
N ALA A 23 -48.85 -41.96 -15.00
CA ALA A 23 -49.86 -41.26 -14.22
C ALA A 23 -49.76 -41.58 -12.71
N GLU A 24 -49.37 -42.80 -12.35
CA GLU A 24 -49.10 -43.18 -10.96
C GLU A 24 -47.87 -42.46 -10.38
N LEU A 25 -46.79 -42.34 -11.15
CA LEU A 25 -45.59 -41.58 -10.75
C LEU A 25 -45.82 -40.07 -10.65
N LEU A 26 -46.75 -39.55 -11.45
CA LEU A 26 -47.10 -38.13 -11.51
C LEU A 26 -48.29 -37.76 -10.60
N GLY A 27 -49.00 -38.72 -10.02
CA GLY A 27 -50.14 -38.47 -9.13
C GLY A 27 -49.73 -38.12 -7.69
N GLU A 28 -50.69 -37.68 -6.88
CA GLU A 28 -50.51 -37.29 -5.47
C GLU A 28 -49.93 -38.42 -4.57
N LYS A 29 -50.03 -39.67 -5.01
CA LYS A 29 -49.49 -40.86 -4.32
C LYS A 29 -47.96 -41.02 -4.44
N ALA A 30 -47.28 -40.17 -5.21
CA ALA A 30 -45.83 -40.21 -5.42
C ALA A 30 -44.99 -40.18 -4.12
N TYR A 31 -45.53 -39.65 -3.02
CA TYR A 31 -44.88 -39.62 -1.70
C TYR A 31 -44.73 -40.99 -1.01
N SER A 32 -45.33 -42.05 -1.56
CA SER A 32 -45.25 -43.41 -1.01
C SER A 32 -43.92 -44.13 -1.31
N HIS A 33 -43.09 -43.62 -2.23
CA HIS A 33 -41.80 -44.21 -2.60
C HIS A 33 -40.62 -43.70 -1.72
N LYS A 34 -40.67 -43.94 -0.41
CA LYS A 34 -39.57 -43.65 0.53
C LYS A 34 -38.77 -44.91 0.84
N ASP A 35 -37.44 -44.82 0.89
CA ASP A 35 -36.59 -45.91 1.40
C ASP A 35 -36.56 -45.95 2.94
N THR A 36 -35.88 -46.94 3.51
CA THR A 36 -35.74 -47.15 4.96
C THR A 36 -35.01 -46.02 5.70
N ASP A 37 -34.27 -45.18 5.00
CA ASP A 37 -33.56 -44.01 5.53
C ASP A 37 -34.33 -42.69 5.26
N GLY A 38 -35.55 -42.78 4.72
CA GLY A 38 -36.41 -41.62 4.44
C GLY A 38 -36.06 -40.88 3.15
N ASN A 39 -35.16 -41.41 2.30
CA ASN A 39 -34.84 -40.82 1.01
C ASN A 39 -35.82 -41.32 -0.07
N LEU A 40 -36.36 -40.39 -0.86
CA LEU A 40 -37.26 -40.71 -1.96
C LEU A 40 -36.49 -41.39 -3.11
N GLN A 41 -36.73 -42.68 -3.33
CA GLN A 41 -36.16 -43.43 -4.45
C GLN A 41 -37.16 -44.47 -4.98
N LEU A 42 -37.17 -44.66 -6.31
CA LEU A 42 -37.72 -45.87 -6.92
C LEU A 42 -36.95 -47.07 -6.36
N ASN A 43 -37.66 -48.01 -5.74
CA ASN A 43 -37.07 -49.23 -5.22
C ASN A 43 -36.53 -50.09 -6.39
N ALA A 44 -35.70 -51.10 -6.09
CA ALA A 44 -35.09 -51.93 -7.14
C ALA A 44 -36.13 -52.71 -7.98
N VAL A 45 -37.29 -53.03 -7.40
CA VAL A 45 -38.39 -53.75 -8.05
C VAL A 45 -39.09 -52.84 -9.06
N ASP A 46 -39.40 -51.59 -8.67
CA ASP A 46 -40.03 -50.61 -9.53
C ASP A 46 -39.10 -50.24 -10.69
N LYS A 47 -37.79 -50.09 -10.45
CA LYS A 47 -36.80 -49.88 -11.53
C LYS A 47 -36.81 -51.03 -12.54
N ALA A 48 -36.84 -52.27 -12.06
CA ALA A 48 -36.91 -53.46 -12.93
C ALA A 48 -38.25 -53.50 -13.70
N TYR A 49 -39.35 -53.10 -13.06
CA TYR A 49 -40.65 -52.98 -13.69
C TYR A 49 -40.64 -51.97 -14.84
N TYR A 50 -40.17 -50.73 -14.62
CA TYR A 50 -40.08 -49.71 -15.68
C TYR A 50 -39.14 -50.12 -16.81
N LEU A 51 -38.02 -50.77 -16.49
CA LEU A 51 -37.08 -51.29 -17.49
C LEU A 51 -37.76 -52.34 -18.40
N GLU A 52 -38.43 -53.33 -17.82
CA GLU A 52 -39.12 -54.37 -18.59
C GLU A 52 -40.36 -53.83 -19.31
N LEU A 53 -41.06 -52.84 -18.74
CA LEU A 53 -42.17 -52.16 -19.39
C LEU A 53 -41.70 -51.39 -20.64
N ILE A 54 -40.64 -50.59 -20.53
CA ILE A 54 -40.04 -49.85 -21.65
C ILE A 54 -39.56 -50.83 -22.72
N LYS A 55 -38.87 -51.90 -22.33
CA LYS A 55 -38.37 -52.93 -23.26
C LYS A 55 -39.51 -53.64 -24.00
N SER A 56 -40.56 -54.04 -23.28
CA SER A 56 -41.73 -54.71 -23.85
C SER A 56 -42.44 -53.83 -24.87
N ILE A 57 -42.64 -52.55 -24.56
CA ILE A 57 -43.37 -51.61 -25.43
C ILE A 57 -42.51 -51.21 -26.64
N THR A 58 -41.20 -50.97 -26.46
CA THR A 58 -40.29 -50.62 -27.57
C THR A 58 -39.99 -51.78 -28.52
N GLN A 59 -40.18 -53.04 -28.09
CA GLN A 59 -40.03 -54.24 -28.91
C GLN A 59 -41.35 -54.76 -29.52
N SER A 60 -42.48 -54.09 -29.23
CA SER A 60 -43.80 -54.49 -29.72
C SER A 60 -43.97 -54.21 -31.22
N LYS A 61 -44.51 -55.18 -31.96
CA LYS A 61 -44.80 -55.04 -33.40
C LYS A 61 -46.19 -54.41 -33.59
N LEU A 62 -46.22 -53.09 -33.84
CA LEU A 62 -47.47 -52.33 -33.96
C LEU A 62 -47.75 -51.92 -35.41
N TYR A 63 -49.00 -52.08 -35.83
CA TYR A 63 -49.45 -51.77 -37.18
C TYR A 63 -50.42 -50.58 -37.16
N VAL A 64 -50.17 -49.58 -38.00
CA VAL A 64 -51.03 -48.39 -38.13
C VAL A 64 -51.71 -48.36 -39.49
N SER A 65 -52.99 -47.98 -39.52
CA SER A 65 -53.74 -47.83 -40.77
C SER A 65 -53.25 -46.61 -41.54
N THR A 66 -52.76 -46.82 -42.76
CA THR A 66 -52.40 -45.74 -43.69
C THR A 66 -53.55 -45.48 -44.66
N PRO A 67 -53.92 -44.21 -44.91
CA PRO A 67 -54.88 -43.89 -45.97
C PRO A 67 -54.24 -44.17 -47.34
N SER A 68 -54.95 -44.90 -48.21
CA SER A 68 -54.43 -45.18 -49.56
C SER A 68 -54.31 -43.88 -50.35
N LYS A 69 -53.10 -43.52 -50.75
CA LYS A 69 -52.88 -42.53 -51.82
C LYS A 69 -53.20 -43.21 -53.16
N GLU A 70 -54.46 -43.20 -53.54
CA GLU A 70 -54.85 -43.31 -54.95
C GLU A 70 -55.65 -42.07 -55.29
N ASP A 71 -54.98 -41.13 -55.97
CA ASP A 71 -55.61 -40.10 -56.79
C ASP A 71 -56.34 -40.81 -57.94
N GLY A 72 -57.66 -40.64 -58.00
CA GLY A 72 -58.48 -41.22 -59.05
C GLY A 72 -59.96 -41.16 -58.67
N GLU A 73 -60.66 -40.18 -59.23
CA GLU A 73 -62.11 -40.04 -59.14
C GLU A 73 -62.84 -41.32 -59.58
N LEU A 74 -64.03 -41.53 -58.99
CA LEU A 74 -65.05 -42.53 -59.31
C LEU A 74 -64.87 -43.92 -58.68
N ASP A 75 -65.34 -44.08 -57.43
CA ASP A 75 -66.39 -45.08 -57.12
C ASP A 75 -66.88 -44.97 -55.67
N LEU A 76 -68.12 -44.51 -55.49
CA LEU A 76 -68.83 -44.51 -54.21
C LEU A 76 -69.55 -45.86 -54.06
N SER A 77 -68.92 -46.87 -53.44
CA SER A 77 -69.63 -47.96 -52.71
C SER A 77 -68.78 -49.12 -52.17
N ARG A 78 -67.45 -49.17 -52.32
CA ARG A 78 -66.63 -50.26 -51.73
C ARG A 78 -65.88 -49.80 -50.48
N LYS A 79 -66.06 -50.52 -49.36
CA LYS A 79 -65.29 -50.37 -48.12
C LYS A 79 -63.79 -50.34 -48.46
N ARG A 80 -63.16 -49.16 -48.41
CA ARG A 80 -61.72 -48.99 -48.59
C ARG A 80 -60.99 -49.95 -47.66
N ALA A 81 -60.19 -50.86 -48.22
CA ALA A 81 -59.35 -51.75 -47.44
C ALA A 81 -58.33 -50.90 -46.67
N LYS A 82 -58.38 -50.94 -45.33
CA LYS A 82 -57.37 -50.28 -44.50
C LYS A 82 -56.04 -51.01 -44.70
N PHE A 83 -55.05 -50.35 -45.28
CA PHE A 83 -53.69 -50.88 -45.35
C PHE A 83 -52.99 -50.63 -44.02
N TYR A 84 -52.48 -51.69 -43.41
CA TYR A 84 -51.79 -51.63 -42.12
C TYR A 84 -50.28 -51.67 -42.36
N ARG A 85 -49.57 -50.61 -41.96
CA ARG A 85 -48.11 -50.51 -42.03
C ARG A 85 -47.51 -50.79 -40.66
N LEU A 86 -46.49 -51.65 -40.59
CA LEU A 86 -45.71 -51.84 -39.36
C LEU A 86 -44.96 -50.54 -39.05
N LEU A 87 -45.08 -50.03 -37.82
CA LEU A 87 -44.31 -48.87 -37.37
C LEU A 87 -42.82 -49.23 -37.32
N GLY A 88 -41.97 -48.36 -37.85
CA GLY A 88 -40.54 -48.46 -37.62
C GLY A 88 -40.22 -48.27 -36.13
N GLN A 89 -39.12 -48.85 -35.65
CA GLN A 89 -38.74 -48.75 -34.24
C GLN A 89 -38.58 -47.29 -33.78
N GLU A 90 -38.00 -46.43 -34.61
CA GLU A 90 -37.89 -44.98 -34.33
C GLU A 90 -39.26 -44.28 -34.24
N GLU A 91 -40.21 -44.64 -35.11
CA GLU A 91 -41.57 -44.06 -35.12
C GLU A 91 -42.37 -44.53 -33.90
N LEU A 92 -42.21 -45.80 -33.52
CA LEU A 92 -42.78 -46.37 -32.31
C LEU A 92 -42.24 -45.67 -31.06
N VAL A 93 -40.92 -45.55 -30.94
CA VAL A 93 -40.24 -44.89 -29.82
C VAL A 93 -40.61 -43.41 -29.74
N ALA A 94 -40.74 -42.72 -30.87
CA ALA A 94 -41.20 -41.33 -30.91
C ALA A 94 -42.63 -41.16 -30.36
N LYS A 95 -43.56 -42.06 -30.71
CA LYS A 95 -44.93 -42.02 -30.17
C LYS A 95 -45.00 -42.38 -28.68
N ILE A 96 -44.11 -43.24 -28.19
CA ILE A 96 -43.98 -43.54 -26.76
C ILE A 96 -43.48 -42.30 -26.01
N TRP A 97 -42.49 -41.62 -26.58
CA TRP A 97 -41.97 -40.37 -26.03
C TRP A 97 -43.00 -39.24 -26.05
N GLU A 98 -43.87 -39.18 -27.04
CA GLU A 98 -45.00 -38.24 -27.11
C GLU A 98 -45.94 -38.42 -25.90
N ILE A 99 -46.31 -39.67 -25.56
CA ILE A 99 -47.11 -39.95 -24.36
C ILE A 99 -46.40 -39.50 -23.07
N ALA A 100 -45.09 -39.76 -22.97
CA ALA A 100 -44.32 -39.31 -21.81
C ALA A 100 -44.22 -37.78 -21.74
N THR A 101 -44.12 -37.12 -22.90
CA THR A 101 -44.11 -35.65 -23.01
C THR A 101 -45.45 -35.06 -22.58
N ASP A 102 -46.58 -35.60 -23.07
CA ASP A 102 -47.92 -35.16 -22.68
C ASP A 102 -48.13 -35.23 -21.17
N CYS A 103 -47.70 -36.33 -20.53
CA CYS A 103 -47.80 -36.46 -19.08
C CYS A 103 -46.87 -35.49 -18.32
N ILE A 104 -45.66 -35.23 -18.84
CA ILE A 104 -44.75 -34.23 -18.26
C ILE A 104 -45.33 -32.81 -18.41
N ASP A 105 -46.00 -32.54 -19.52
CA ASP A 105 -46.67 -31.27 -19.81
C ASP A 105 -47.85 -31.03 -18.86
N GLU A 106 -48.72 -32.03 -18.68
CA GLU A 106 -49.82 -31.98 -17.71
C GLU A 106 -49.31 -31.67 -16.30
N ALA A 107 -48.20 -32.30 -15.88
CA ALA A 107 -47.60 -32.04 -14.58
C ALA A 107 -46.99 -30.63 -14.46
N ALA A 108 -46.33 -30.14 -15.53
CA ALA A 108 -45.81 -28.78 -15.57
C ALA A 108 -46.93 -27.73 -15.54
N ASP A 109 -47.98 -27.90 -16.35
CA ASP A 109 -49.13 -27.01 -16.43
C ASP A 109 -49.90 -26.94 -15.11
N HIS A 110 -50.02 -28.07 -14.39
CA HIS A 110 -50.64 -28.08 -13.07
C HIS A 110 -49.87 -27.19 -12.07
N VAL A 111 -48.54 -27.35 -12.00
CA VAL A 111 -47.68 -26.55 -11.11
C VAL A 111 -47.69 -25.07 -11.49
N ILE A 112 -47.69 -24.75 -12.79
CA ILE A 112 -47.79 -23.36 -13.26
C ILE A 112 -49.18 -22.78 -13.00
N SER A 113 -50.24 -23.57 -13.05
CA SER A 113 -51.60 -23.13 -12.70
C SER A 113 -51.69 -22.75 -11.22
N GLU A 114 -51.15 -23.57 -10.33
CA GLU A 114 -51.05 -23.25 -8.89
C GLU A 114 -50.23 -21.98 -8.63
N LEU A 115 -49.12 -21.79 -9.37
CA LEU A 115 -48.32 -20.58 -9.31
C LEU A 115 -49.15 -19.34 -9.72
N ILE A 116 -49.91 -19.42 -10.82
CA ILE A 116 -50.76 -18.32 -11.29
C ILE A 116 -51.83 -17.98 -10.26
N GLU A 117 -52.49 -18.99 -9.67
CA GLU A 117 -53.51 -18.79 -8.63
C GLU A 117 -52.92 -18.08 -7.41
N SER A 118 -51.72 -18.48 -7.00
CA SER A 118 -50.99 -17.85 -5.89
C SER A 118 -50.58 -16.41 -6.19
N MET A 119 -50.39 -16.06 -7.46
CA MET A 119 -50.05 -14.71 -7.92
C MET A 119 -51.26 -13.82 -8.21
N ALA A 120 -52.49 -14.34 -8.21
CA ALA A 120 -53.68 -13.64 -8.70
C ALA A 120 -54.00 -12.34 -7.92
N LEU A 121 -53.47 -12.19 -6.70
CA LEU A 121 -53.68 -11.04 -5.82
C LEU A 121 -52.50 -10.05 -5.81
N GLU A 122 -51.41 -10.35 -6.53
CA GLU A 122 -50.19 -9.56 -6.49
C GLU A 122 -50.22 -8.38 -7.45
N SER A 123 -49.68 -7.24 -6.99
CA SER A 123 -49.69 -5.98 -7.76
C SER A 123 -48.60 -5.89 -8.85
N ASP A 124 -47.48 -6.60 -8.67
CA ASP A 124 -46.40 -6.72 -9.65
C ASP A 124 -46.24 -8.18 -10.05
N PHE A 125 -46.90 -8.55 -11.15
CA PHE A 125 -46.96 -9.92 -11.65
C PHE A 125 -45.55 -10.51 -11.90
N GLU A 126 -44.64 -9.74 -12.51
CA GLU A 126 -43.30 -10.21 -12.84
C GLU A 126 -42.44 -10.42 -11.59
N ALA A 127 -42.58 -9.57 -10.57
CA ALA A 127 -41.89 -9.73 -9.31
C ALA A 127 -42.43 -10.89 -8.47
N ALA A 128 -43.76 -11.05 -8.43
CA ALA A 128 -44.40 -12.18 -7.77
C ALA A 128 -43.99 -13.52 -8.41
N PHE A 129 -43.91 -13.56 -9.75
CA PHE A 129 -43.45 -14.74 -10.48
C PHE A 129 -42.07 -15.19 -10.01
N VAL A 130 -41.10 -14.27 -9.95
CA VAL A 130 -39.73 -14.58 -9.52
C VAL A 130 -39.66 -14.98 -8.05
N GLN A 131 -40.48 -14.35 -7.19
CA GLN A 131 -40.49 -14.66 -5.75
C GLN A 131 -41.04 -16.05 -5.45
N LEU A 132 -42.09 -16.47 -6.16
CA LEU A 132 -42.78 -17.76 -5.96
C LEU A 132 -42.22 -18.89 -6.83
N TRP A 133 -41.44 -18.59 -7.87
CA TRP A 133 -40.78 -19.59 -8.73
C TRP A 133 -40.08 -20.74 -7.98
N PRO A 134 -39.37 -20.51 -6.85
CA PRO A 134 -38.76 -21.61 -6.10
C PRO A 134 -39.75 -22.68 -5.64
N GLU A 135 -41.02 -22.33 -5.43
CA GLU A 135 -42.06 -23.27 -5.01
C GLU A 135 -42.32 -24.32 -6.08
N CYS A 136 -42.25 -23.93 -7.36
CA CYS A 136 -42.39 -24.83 -8.52
C CYS A 136 -41.30 -25.90 -8.61
N PHE A 137 -40.11 -25.63 -8.05
CA PHE A 137 -38.97 -26.57 -8.03
C PHE A 137 -38.88 -27.34 -6.71
N SER A 138 -39.84 -27.11 -5.82
CA SER A 138 -39.94 -27.74 -4.51
C SER A 138 -41.16 -28.66 -4.43
N GLY A 139 -41.35 -29.34 -3.30
CA GLY A 139 -42.54 -30.16 -3.08
C GLY A 139 -42.72 -31.29 -4.12
N ILE A 140 -43.94 -31.41 -4.65
CA ILE A 140 -44.41 -32.53 -5.48
C ILE A 140 -43.63 -32.64 -6.79
N TYR A 141 -43.41 -31.51 -7.47
CA TYR A 141 -42.76 -31.49 -8.77
C TYR A 141 -41.31 -32.00 -8.73
N ARG A 142 -40.58 -31.66 -7.65
CA ARG A 142 -39.22 -32.19 -7.44
C ARG A 142 -39.21 -33.71 -7.32
N VAL A 143 -40.21 -34.27 -6.65
CA VAL A 143 -40.36 -35.73 -6.48
C VAL A 143 -40.71 -36.39 -7.80
N GLN A 144 -41.71 -35.86 -8.51
CA GLN A 144 -42.11 -36.29 -9.85
C GLN A 144 -40.92 -36.29 -10.81
N LYS A 145 -40.17 -35.17 -10.86
CA LYS A 145 -38.95 -35.05 -11.67
C LYS A 145 -37.94 -36.16 -11.39
N MET A 146 -37.68 -36.45 -10.11
CA MET A 146 -36.74 -37.48 -9.72
C MET A 146 -37.20 -38.89 -10.11
N LEU A 147 -38.49 -39.19 -9.90
CA LEU A 147 -39.08 -40.49 -10.20
C LEU A 147 -39.14 -40.73 -11.72
N ILE A 148 -39.63 -39.76 -12.48
CA ILE A 148 -39.72 -39.83 -13.94
C ILE A 148 -38.35 -39.92 -14.58
N THR A 149 -37.37 -39.15 -14.10
CA THR A 149 -35.99 -39.25 -14.59
C THR A 149 -35.50 -40.68 -14.47
N LYS A 150 -35.62 -41.30 -13.28
CA LYS A 150 -35.17 -42.67 -13.02
C LYS A 150 -35.97 -43.72 -13.81
N ALA A 151 -37.28 -43.52 -13.97
CA ALA A 151 -38.15 -44.45 -14.68
C ALA A 151 -37.88 -44.46 -16.19
N LEU A 152 -37.61 -43.29 -16.78
CA LEU A 152 -37.43 -43.13 -18.22
C LEU A 152 -35.95 -43.17 -18.66
N THR A 153 -34.97 -43.14 -17.75
CA THR A 153 -33.53 -43.25 -18.11
C THR A 153 -33.25 -44.40 -19.09
N PRO A 154 -33.78 -45.63 -18.91
CA PRO A 154 -33.52 -46.72 -19.85
C PRO A 154 -33.99 -46.43 -21.29
N LEU A 155 -35.04 -45.63 -21.46
CA LEU A 155 -35.55 -45.23 -22.76
C LEU A 155 -34.56 -44.28 -23.46
N THR A 156 -34.06 -43.28 -22.75
CA THR A 156 -33.15 -42.27 -23.32
C THR A 156 -31.72 -42.77 -23.48
N ASP A 157 -31.27 -43.70 -22.63
CA ASP A 157 -29.97 -44.37 -22.80
C ASP A 157 -29.95 -45.26 -24.06
N THR A 158 -31.09 -45.91 -24.35
CA THR A 158 -31.23 -46.76 -25.55
C THR A 158 -31.49 -45.94 -26.81
N PHE A 159 -32.18 -44.80 -26.68
CA PHE A 159 -32.60 -43.94 -27.80
C PHE A 159 -32.31 -42.45 -27.53
N PRO A 160 -31.02 -42.04 -27.55
CA PRO A 160 -30.62 -40.67 -27.21
C PRO A 160 -31.19 -39.59 -28.16
N PHE A 161 -31.50 -39.98 -29.41
CA PHE A 161 -32.10 -39.08 -30.41
C PHE A 161 -33.43 -38.44 -29.98
N LEU A 162 -34.10 -38.98 -28.96
CA LEU A 162 -35.32 -38.43 -28.39
C LEU A 162 -35.10 -37.05 -27.78
N ILE A 163 -33.96 -36.86 -27.11
CA ILE A 163 -33.62 -35.63 -26.40
C ILE A 163 -32.70 -34.74 -27.25
N ASP A 164 -31.83 -35.32 -28.08
CA ASP A 164 -30.86 -34.59 -28.93
C ASP A 164 -31.49 -33.58 -29.89
N LYS A 165 -32.80 -33.69 -30.15
CA LYS A 165 -33.57 -32.75 -30.99
C LYS A 165 -33.75 -31.38 -30.34
N ILE A 166 -33.60 -31.28 -29.02
CA ILE A 166 -33.77 -30.03 -28.26
C ILE A 166 -32.38 -29.55 -27.83
N PRO A 167 -31.88 -28.44 -28.39
CA PRO A 167 -30.57 -27.90 -28.00
C PRO A 167 -30.51 -27.66 -26.49
N GLY A 168 -29.42 -28.07 -25.83
CA GLY A 168 -29.19 -27.79 -24.41
C GLY A 168 -29.82 -28.78 -23.42
N VAL A 169 -30.67 -29.70 -23.87
CA VAL A 169 -31.24 -30.76 -23.03
C VAL A 169 -30.37 -32.02 -23.16
N GLN A 170 -29.88 -32.56 -22.04
CA GLN A 170 -29.00 -33.75 -22.03
C GLN A 170 -29.57 -34.92 -21.23
N SER A 171 -30.62 -34.68 -20.46
CA SER A 171 -31.25 -35.67 -19.60
C SER A 171 -32.76 -35.44 -19.50
N ILE A 172 -33.49 -36.43 -19.00
CA ILE A 172 -34.92 -36.30 -18.72
C ILE A 172 -35.18 -35.23 -17.64
N ALA A 173 -34.26 -35.10 -16.68
CA ALA A 173 -34.33 -34.04 -15.69
C ALA A 173 -34.25 -32.65 -16.33
N ASP A 174 -33.34 -32.45 -17.29
CA ASP A 174 -33.23 -31.19 -18.04
C ASP A 174 -34.47 -30.97 -18.94
N PHE A 175 -35.03 -32.05 -19.48
CA PHE A 175 -36.24 -31.98 -20.31
C PHE A 175 -37.46 -31.55 -19.50
N MET A 176 -37.63 -32.08 -18.28
CA MET A 176 -38.69 -31.64 -17.38
C MET A 176 -38.52 -30.17 -16.97
N ASP A 177 -37.29 -29.75 -16.61
CA ASP A 177 -37.01 -28.33 -16.33
C ASP A 177 -37.31 -27.44 -17.55
N TYR A 178 -36.96 -27.91 -18.74
CA TYR A 178 -37.30 -27.25 -20.01
C TYR A 178 -38.80 -27.05 -20.17
N ARG A 179 -39.60 -28.10 -19.97
CA ARG A 179 -41.07 -28.03 -20.10
C ARG A 179 -41.72 -27.14 -19.04
N LEU A 180 -41.25 -27.19 -17.79
CA LEU A 180 -41.73 -26.30 -16.73
C LEU A 180 -41.44 -24.83 -17.04
N VAL A 181 -40.23 -24.52 -17.49
CA VAL A 181 -39.86 -23.15 -17.90
C VAL A 181 -40.65 -22.73 -19.13
N GLU A 182 -40.85 -23.60 -20.11
CA GLU A 182 -41.64 -23.34 -21.31
C GLU A 182 -43.09 -22.97 -20.95
N ALA A 183 -43.74 -23.78 -20.10
CA ALA A 183 -45.08 -23.52 -19.58
C ALA A 183 -45.15 -22.18 -18.85
N GLY A 184 -44.21 -21.90 -17.94
CA GLY A 184 -44.17 -20.62 -17.21
C GLY A 184 -43.94 -19.40 -18.11
N LEU A 185 -43.10 -19.51 -19.15
CA LEU A 185 -42.88 -18.42 -20.10
C LEU A 185 -44.10 -18.18 -21.00
N SER A 186 -44.85 -19.22 -21.34
CA SER A 186 -46.07 -19.11 -22.14
C SER A 186 -47.11 -18.19 -21.49
N VAL A 187 -47.18 -18.22 -20.16
CA VAL A 187 -48.07 -17.39 -19.32
C VAL A 187 -47.59 -15.94 -19.26
N LEU A 188 -46.27 -15.72 -19.26
CA LEU A 188 -45.67 -14.38 -19.17
C LEU A 188 -45.79 -13.56 -20.46
N GLY A 189 -45.86 -14.22 -21.63
CA GLY A 189 -46.03 -13.55 -22.93
C GLY A 189 -44.97 -12.48 -23.21
N ASN A 190 -45.37 -11.23 -23.38
CA ASN A 190 -44.45 -10.11 -23.69
C ASN A 190 -43.67 -9.56 -22.47
N LYS A 191 -43.94 -10.05 -21.26
CA LYS A 191 -43.33 -9.56 -20.00
C LYS A 191 -42.02 -10.25 -19.64
N VAL A 192 -41.58 -11.23 -20.42
CA VAL A 192 -40.36 -12.04 -20.18
C VAL A 192 -39.13 -11.17 -19.94
N ALA A 193 -38.97 -10.06 -20.67
CA ALA A 193 -37.84 -9.14 -20.50
C ALA A 193 -37.72 -8.56 -19.08
N ARG A 194 -38.86 -8.21 -18.47
CA ARG A 194 -38.92 -7.64 -17.13
C ARG A 194 -38.69 -8.72 -16.07
N MET A 195 -39.28 -9.91 -16.27
CA MET A 195 -39.06 -11.06 -15.39
C MET A 195 -37.58 -11.48 -15.35
N VAL A 196 -36.88 -11.52 -16.50
CA VAL A 196 -35.43 -11.83 -16.55
C VAL A 196 -34.62 -10.81 -15.75
N ARG A 197 -34.96 -9.52 -15.85
CA ARG A 197 -34.31 -8.47 -15.06
C ARG A 197 -34.52 -8.67 -13.56
N GLU A 198 -35.77 -8.90 -13.16
CA GLU A 198 -36.13 -9.13 -11.75
C GLU A 198 -35.48 -10.41 -11.20
N THR A 199 -35.33 -11.45 -12.03
CA THR A 199 -34.60 -12.68 -11.67
C THR A 199 -33.14 -12.40 -11.37
N ILE A 200 -32.46 -11.64 -12.23
CA ILE A 200 -31.06 -11.24 -12.03
C ILE A 200 -30.91 -10.38 -10.77
N GLU A 201 -31.79 -9.40 -10.57
CA GLU A 201 -31.77 -8.52 -9.40
C GLU A 201 -32.07 -9.27 -8.09
N THR A 202 -32.98 -10.24 -8.12
CA THR A 202 -33.28 -11.13 -6.99
C THR A 202 -32.10 -12.04 -6.65
N LEU A 203 -31.49 -12.67 -7.66
CA LEU A 203 -30.27 -13.47 -7.46
C LEU A 203 -29.14 -12.67 -6.82
N ARG A 204 -28.91 -11.42 -7.26
CA ARG A 204 -27.92 -10.54 -6.63
C ARG A 204 -28.22 -10.28 -5.15
N ARG A 205 -29.49 -9.98 -4.82
CA ARG A 205 -29.92 -9.75 -3.43
C ARG A 205 -29.71 -10.99 -2.57
N ASP A 206 -30.08 -12.15 -3.08
CA ASP A 206 -30.03 -13.41 -2.35
C ASP A 206 -28.58 -13.92 -2.17
N LEU A 207 -27.75 -13.84 -3.22
CA LEU A 207 -26.31 -14.16 -3.12
C LEU A 207 -25.60 -13.25 -2.11
N LYS A 208 -25.86 -11.93 -2.16
CA LYS A 208 -25.27 -10.97 -1.21
C LYS A 208 -25.63 -11.30 0.25
N LYS A 209 -26.85 -11.78 0.52
CA LYS A 209 -27.28 -12.23 1.85
C LYS A 209 -26.61 -13.55 2.25
N ALA A 210 -26.49 -14.50 1.32
CA ALA A 210 -25.88 -15.80 1.56
C ALA A 210 -24.40 -15.70 1.97
N PHE A 211 -23.65 -14.74 1.42
CA PHE A 211 -22.27 -14.47 1.83
C PHE A 211 -22.14 -13.76 3.19
N GLY A 212 -23.23 -13.21 3.74
CA GLY A 212 -23.23 -12.44 4.99
C GLY A 212 -23.78 -13.16 6.23
N ALA A 213 -24.52 -14.26 6.08
CA ALA A 213 -25.19 -14.97 7.17
C ALA A 213 -24.74 -16.43 7.29
N ALA A 214 -24.76 -16.98 8.51
CA ALA A 214 -24.60 -18.42 8.73
C ALA A 214 -25.72 -19.17 7.98
N LYS A 215 -25.32 -20.07 7.07
CA LYS A 215 -26.17 -20.79 6.10
C LYS A 215 -27.48 -21.31 6.71
N LEU A 216 -28.60 -20.64 6.43
CA LEU A 216 -29.94 -21.21 6.57
C LEU A 216 -30.29 -21.92 5.26
N GLY A 217 -30.48 -23.25 5.29
CA GLY A 217 -30.64 -24.10 4.11
C GLY A 217 -31.79 -23.76 3.15
N TYR A 218 -32.75 -22.93 3.58
CA TYR A 218 -33.84 -22.44 2.71
C TYR A 218 -33.37 -21.43 1.65
N SER A 219 -32.35 -20.62 1.96
CA SER A 219 -31.81 -19.63 1.02
C SER A 219 -31.09 -20.29 -0.16
N ASP A 220 -30.55 -21.49 0.02
CA ASP A 220 -29.75 -22.19 -1.00
C ASP A 220 -30.64 -22.79 -2.09
N ALA A 221 -31.76 -23.40 -1.70
CA ALA A 221 -32.73 -23.98 -2.64
C ALA A 221 -33.37 -22.92 -3.57
N ARG A 222 -33.68 -21.73 -3.03
CA ARG A 222 -34.19 -20.59 -3.80
C ARG A 222 -33.17 -20.07 -4.81
N ILE A 223 -31.90 -19.95 -4.41
CA ILE A 223 -30.84 -19.49 -5.32
C ILE A 223 -30.68 -20.50 -6.48
N GLU A 224 -30.65 -21.80 -6.18
CA GLU A 224 -30.46 -22.83 -7.20
C GLU A 224 -31.65 -22.97 -8.16
N SER A 225 -32.89 -22.75 -7.71
CA SER A 225 -34.06 -22.76 -8.61
C SER A 225 -34.03 -21.61 -9.60
N LEU A 226 -33.68 -20.39 -9.14
CA LEU A 226 -33.53 -19.22 -10.00
C LEU A 226 -32.33 -19.33 -10.96
N LYS A 227 -31.21 -19.93 -10.51
CA LYS A 227 -30.08 -20.27 -11.38
C LYS A 227 -30.49 -21.27 -12.47
N THR A 228 -31.32 -22.26 -12.12
CA THR A 228 -31.84 -23.26 -13.06
C THR A 228 -32.76 -22.62 -14.10
N LEU A 229 -33.65 -21.72 -13.69
CA LEU A 229 -34.49 -20.92 -14.60
C LEU A 229 -33.64 -20.19 -15.66
N LEU A 230 -32.64 -19.41 -15.22
CA LEU A 230 -31.77 -18.69 -16.15
C LEU A 230 -30.97 -19.63 -17.07
N ARG A 231 -30.55 -20.79 -16.56
CA ARG A 231 -29.80 -21.80 -17.33
C ARG A 231 -30.63 -22.38 -18.45
N VAL A 232 -31.84 -22.84 -18.15
CA VAL A 232 -32.78 -23.41 -19.12
C VAL A 232 -33.17 -22.37 -20.16
N MET A 233 -33.48 -21.14 -19.73
CA MET A 233 -33.80 -20.04 -20.63
C MET A 233 -32.67 -19.71 -21.62
N SER A 234 -31.42 -19.82 -21.18
CA SER A 234 -30.26 -19.53 -22.04
C SER A 234 -29.91 -20.69 -22.97
N GLN A 235 -29.95 -21.93 -22.48
CA GLN A 235 -29.46 -23.11 -23.19
C GLN A 235 -30.48 -23.65 -24.20
N CYS A 236 -31.77 -23.62 -23.87
CA CYS A 236 -32.76 -24.40 -24.59
C CYS A 236 -33.44 -23.71 -25.78
N ARG A 237 -32.98 -22.50 -26.17
CA ARG A 237 -33.54 -21.68 -27.27
C ARG A 237 -35.08 -21.79 -27.34
N LEU A 238 -35.74 -21.58 -26.19
CA LEU A 238 -37.16 -21.84 -26.00
C LEU A 238 -37.99 -21.26 -27.16
N ILE A 239 -38.78 -22.11 -27.78
CA ILE A 239 -39.45 -21.87 -29.07
C ILE A 239 -40.63 -20.88 -28.93
N VAL A 240 -41.03 -20.58 -27.69
CA VAL A 240 -42.28 -19.90 -27.32
C VAL A 240 -42.49 -18.53 -27.99
N ILE A 241 -41.44 -17.81 -28.44
CA ILE A 241 -41.65 -16.51 -29.10
C ILE A 241 -40.70 -16.33 -30.29
N LYS A 242 -41.12 -16.77 -31.48
CA LYS A 242 -40.45 -16.46 -32.78
C LYS A 242 -40.25 -14.96 -33.04
N GLU A 243 -40.95 -14.09 -32.31
CA GLU A 243 -40.97 -12.63 -32.51
C GLU A 243 -40.07 -11.83 -31.54
N GLN A 244 -39.60 -12.43 -30.44
CA GLN A 244 -38.73 -11.75 -29.48
C GLN A 244 -37.40 -12.48 -29.37
N LYS A 245 -36.43 -12.09 -30.21
CA LYS A 245 -35.00 -12.42 -30.01
C LYS A 245 -34.46 -11.63 -28.82
N LEU A 246 -35.00 -11.86 -27.62
CA LEU A 246 -34.46 -11.25 -26.41
C LEU A 246 -33.15 -11.95 -26.08
N SER A 247 -32.04 -11.26 -26.30
CA SER A 247 -30.74 -11.76 -25.87
C SER A 247 -30.62 -11.60 -24.36
N ILE A 248 -30.82 -12.70 -23.61
CA ILE A 248 -30.62 -12.75 -22.16
C ILE A 248 -29.22 -12.23 -21.80
N GLN A 249 -28.21 -12.58 -22.62
CA GLN A 249 -26.85 -12.04 -22.51
C GLN A 249 -26.82 -10.50 -22.55
N LYS A 250 -27.47 -9.86 -23.53
CA LYS A 250 -27.53 -8.39 -23.61
C LYS A 250 -28.26 -7.77 -22.42
N ALA A 251 -29.37 -8.38 -21.99
CA ALA A 251 -30.13 -7.91 -20.83
C ALA A 251 -29.29 -7.99 -19.54
N TYR A 252 -28.53 -9.07 -19.36
CA TYR A 252 -27.61 -9.25 -18.24
C TYR A 252 -26.48 -8.23 -18.27
N ILE A 253 -25.79 -8.05 -19.41
CA ILE A 253 -24.70 -7.08 -19.52
C ILE A 253 -25.19 -5.65 -19.24
N HIS A 254 -26.32 -5.25 -19.81
CA HIS A 254 -26.91 -3.94 -19.53
C HIS A 254 -27.27 -3.76 -18.04
N SER A 255 -27.80 -4.80 -17.40
CA SER A 255 -28.10 -4.81 -15.97
C SER A 255 -26.83 -4.74 -15.11
N LEU A 256 -25.76 -5.44 -15.51
CA LEU A 256 -24.45 -5.38 -14.86
C LEU A 256 -23.85 -3.97 -14.94
N GLU A 257 -23.82 -3.36 -16.12
CA GLU A 257 -23.31 -1.99 -16.33
C GLU A 257 -24.09 -0.99 -15.46
N SER A 258 -25.43 -1.03 -15.51
CA SER A 258 -26.25 -0.14 -14.69
C SER A 258 -26.06 -0.34 -13.18
N MET A 259 -25.75 -1.56 -12.72
CA MET A 259 -25.47 -1.85 -11.32
C MET A 259 -24.11 -1.29 -10.92
N LEU A 260 -23.08 -1.54 -11.72
CA LEU A 260 -21.72 -1.07 -11.47
C LEU A 260 -21.64 0.46 -11.45
N ASP A 261 -22.40 1.15 -12.29
CA ASP A 261 -22.47 2.62 -12.32
C ASP A 261 -23.04 3.22 -11.03
N LYS A 262 -23.90 2.49 -10.33
CA LYS A 262 -24.53 2.91 -9.06
C LYS A 262 -23.81 2.36 -7.83
N LEU A 263 -22.84 1.47 -8.02
CA LEU A 263 -22.20 0.75 -6.93
C LEU A 263 -21.10 1.60 -6.32
N GLU A 264 -21.34 2.09 -5.11
CA GLU A 264 -20.33 2.77 -4.31
C GLU A 264 -19.74 1.82 -3.27
N ILE A 265 -18.46 1.48 -3.45
CA ILE A 265 -17.67 0.77 -2.44
C ILE A 265 -16.71 1.79 -1.82
N GLU A 266 -16.74 1.89 -0.49
CA GLU A 266 -15.81 2.72 0.28
C GLU A 266 -14.37 2.19 0.14
N VAL A 267 -13.43 3.07 -0.19
CA VAL A 267 -12.01 2.73 -0.34
C VAL A 267 -11.38 2.58 1.05
N ASN A 268 -11.29 1.33 1.52
CA ASN A 268 -10.67 0.94 2.78
C ASN A 268 -9.83 -0.35 2.61
N GLU A 269 -9.24 -0.87 3.68
CA GLU A 269 -8.38 -2.06 3.64
C GLU A 269 -9.06 -3.29 3.03
N ARG A 270 -10.41 -3.36 3.08
CA ARG A 270 -11.21 -4.47 2.54
C ARG A 270 -11.71 -4.21 1.12
N TYR A 271 -11.32 -3.11 0.48
CA TYR A 271 -11.83 -2.71 -0.83
C TYR A 271 -11.68 -3.82 -1.88
N LEU A 272 -10.47 -4.34 -2.08
CA LEU A 272 -10.22 -5.40 -3.07
C LEU A 272 -10.96 -6.70 -2.74
N THR A 273 -11.16 -6.99 -1.45
CA THR A 273 -11.98 -8.12 -1.01
C THR A 273 -13.45 -7.94 -1.38
N ASN A 274 -13.99 -6.73 -1.22
CA ASN A 274 -15.36 -6.40 -1.62
C ASN A 274 -15.52 -6.42 -3.15
N VAL A 275 -14.56 -5.89 -3.91
CA VAL A 275 -14.57 -6.00 -5.38
C VAL A 275 -14.50 -7.46 -5.83
N LYS A 276 -13.63 -8.28 -5.20
CA LYS A 276 -13.56 -9.72 -5.46
C LYS A 276 -14.90 -10.41 -5.20
N ARG A 277 -15.60 -10.05 -4.11
CA ARG A 277 -16.92 -10.58 -3.79
C ARG A 277 -17.91 -10.30 -4.92
N VAL A 278 -18.00 -9.06 -5.38
CA VAL A 278 -18.86 -8.67 -6.51
C VAL A 278 -18.53 -9.49 -7.76
N ILE A 279 -17.24 -9.67 -8.07
CA ILE A 279 -16.83 -10.52 -9.21
C ILE A 279 -17.31 -11.95 -9.05
N VAL A 280 -17.18 -12.55 -7.85
CA VAL A 280 -17.61 -13.93 -7.58
C VAL A 280 -19.13 -14.06 -7.73
N GLU A 281 -19.90 -13.16 -7.10
CA GLU A 281 -21.37 -13.12 -7.17
C GLU A 281 -21.84 -13.01 -8.63
N GLU A 282 -21.27 -12.10 -9.41
CA GLU A 282 -21.64 -11.94 -10.82
C GLU A 282 -21.14 -13.09 -11.70
N CYS A 283 -20.01 -13.72 -11.36
CA CYS A 283 -19.55 -14.92 -12.05
C CYS A 283 -20.54 -16.09 -11.88
N GLU A 284 -21.12 -16.25 -10.69
CA GLU A 284 -22.14 -17.28 -10.46
C GLU A 284 -23.39 -17.07 -11.33
N ILE A 285 -23.85 -15.82 -11.43
CA ILE A 285 -25.01 -15.47 -12.27
C ILE A 285 -24.69 -15.67 -13.75
N CYS A 286 -23.57 -15.11 -14.24
CA CYS A 286 -23.25 -15.17 -15.67
C CYS A 286 -22.95 -16.61 -16.14
N CYS A 287 -22.41 -17.49 -15.28
CA CYS A 287 -22.19 -18.90 -15.62
C CYS A 287 -23.49 -19.67 -15.86
N CYS A 288 -24.62 -19.19 -15.32
CA CYS A 288 -25.94 -19.76 -15.64
C CYS A 288 -26.38 -19.36 -17.05
N ILE A 289 -25.96 -18.21 -17.54
CA ILE A 289 -26.32 -17.71 -18.87
C ILE A 289 -25.35 -18.26 -19.91
N ASP A 290 -24.07 -17.91 -19.82
CA ASP A 290 -23.02 -18.38 -20.72
C ASP A 290 -21.64 -18.23 -20.04
N ARG A 291 -20.89 -19.33 -19.99
CA ARG A 291 -19.53 -19.36 -19.41
C ARG A 291 -18.56 -18.41 -20.11
N SER A 292 -18.79 -18.08 -21.38
CA SER A 292 -17.97 -17.12 -22.12
C SER A 292 -18.05 -15.69 -21.56
N LEU A 293 -19.14 -15.35 -20.85
CA LEU A 293 -19.35 -14.02 -20.26
C LEU A 293 -18.46 -13.74 -19.05
N VAL A 294 -17.87 -14.75 -18.42
CA VAL A 294 -17.03 -14.58 -17.22
C VAL A 294 -15.90 -13.57 -17.43
N LEU A 295 -15.28 -13.57 -18.61
CA LEU A 295 -14.23 -12.60 -18.95
C LEU A 295 -14.80 -11.19 -19.13
N LEU A 296 -15.98 -11.05 -19.72
CA LEU A 296 -16.66 -9.77 -19.88
C LEU A 296 -17.07 -9.18 -18.53
N VAL A 297 -17.60 -9.99 -17.62
CA VAL A 297 -17.94 -9.57 -16.25
C VAL A 297 -16.71 -9.04 -15.53
N LYS A 298 -15.62 -9.83 -15.50
CA LYS A 298 -14.37 -9.41 -14.86
C LYS A 298 -13.85 -8.10 -15.45
N LYS A 299 -13.91 -7.95 -16.78
CA LYS A 299 -13.47 -6.74 -17.47
C LYS A 299 -14.37 -5.53 -17.14
N ALA A 300 -15.69 -5.70 -17.14
CA ALA A 300 -16.64 -4.64 -16.80
C ALA A 300 -16.46 -4.18 -15.36
N THR A 301 -16.41 -5.12 -14.40
CA THR A 301 -16.19 -4.80 -12.98
C THR A 301 -14.85 -4.10 -12.74
N ALA A 302 -13.76 -4.58 -13.35
CA ALA A 302 -12.47 -3.92 -13.25
C ALA A 302 -12.48 -2.52 -13.89
N SER A 303 -13.19 -2.34 -15.01
CA SER A 303 -13.30 -1.05 -15.69
C SER A 303 -14.07 0.00 -14.89
N SER A 304 -15.08 -0.41 -14.13
CA SER A 304 -15.88 0.50 -13.32
C SER A 304 -15.31 0.73 -11.91
N LEU A 305 -14.62 -0.25 -11.32
CA LEU A 305 -14.20 -0.17 -9.91
C LEU A 305 -12.68 -0.05 -9.71
N ILE A 306 -11.85 -0.54 -10.62
CA ILE A 306 -10.38 -0.58 -10.43
C ILE A 306 -9.67 0.42 -11.34
N PHE A 307 -9.98 0.41 -12.64
CA PHE A 307 -9.30 1.22 -13.65
C PHE A 307 -9.61 2.72 -13.65
N PRO A 308 -10.70 3.25 -13.07
CA PRO A 308 -10.88 4.69 -13.05
C PRO A 308 -9.73 5.37 -12.30
N GLU A 309 -9.11 6.37 -12.92
CA GLU A 309 -7.89 7.01 -12.41
C GLU A 309 -8.04 7.53 -10.98
N HIS A 310 -9.18 8.16 -10.67
CA HIS A 310 -9.47 8.66 -9.32
C HIS A 310 -9.49 7.53 -8.27
N ARG A 311 -10.08 6.38 -8.60
CA ARG A 311 -10.07 5.20 -7.73
C ARG A 311 -8.66 4.66 -7.55
N LEU A 312 -7.90 4.57 -8.64
CA LEU A 312 -6.53 4.09 -8.59
C LEU A 312 -5.65 4.99 -7.69
N ARG A 313 -5.83 6.31 -7.73
CA ARG A 313 -5.15 7.26 -6.83
C ARG A 313 -5.50 7.02 -5.36
N ASP A 314 -6.78 6.80 -5.04
CA ASP A 314 -7.21 6.50 -3.68
C ASP A 314 -6.60 5.17 -3.18
N LEU A 315 -6.58 4.15 -4.04
CA LEU A 315 -5.99 2.85 -3.74
C LEU A 315 -4.48 2.93 -3.55
N PHE A 316 -3.77 3.76 -4.31
CA PHE A 316 -2.33 3.98 -4.08
C PHE A 316 -2.04 4.74 -2.79
N ASN A 317 -2.85 5.74 -2.45
CA ASN A 317 -2.72 6.43 -1.17
C ASN A 317 -2.81 5.42 -0.02
N LEU A 318 -3.80 4.52 -0.06
CA LEU A 318 -4.00 3.50 0.95
C LEU A 318 -2.90 2.41 0.93
N PHE A 319 -2.79 1.66 -0.16
CA PHE A 319 -1.99 0.44 -0.21
C PHE A 319 -0.51 0.69 -0.48
N ALA A 320 -0.14 1.75 -1.18
CA ALA A 320 1.26 2.03 -1.52
C ALA A 320 1.91 3.03 -0.56
N LEU A 321 1.22 4.12 -0.20
CA LEU A 321 1.81 5.23 0.56
C LEU A 321 1.57 5.12 2.07
N GLU A 322 0.38 4.74 2.50
CA GLU A 322 0.06 4.65 3.94
C GLU A 322 0.53 3.33 4.55
N TYR A 323 0.12 2.19 3.98
CA TYR A 323 0.40 0.88 4.59
C TYR A 323 1.59 0.12 3.98
N GLY A 324 1.90 0.34 2.70
CA GLY A 324 2.88 -0.50 1.99
C GLY A 324 2.43 -1.97 1.89
N SER A 325 1.14 -2.18 1.62
CA SER A 325 0.48 -3.48 1.53
C SER A 325 0.84 -4.19 0.23
N LYS A 326 1.92 -4.99 0.29
CA LYS A 326 2.49 -5.65 -0.89
C LYS A 326 1.49 -6.52 -1.66
N GLN A 327 0.65 -7.30 -0.96
CA GLN A 327 -0.26 -8.26 -1.62
C GLN A 327 -1.30 -7.52 -2.47
N GLU A 328 -1.94 -6.51 -1.90
CA GLU A 328 -2.95 -5.67 -2.55
C GLU A 328 -2.34 -4.89 -3.71
N PHE A 329 -1.13 -4.34 -3.52
CA PHE A 329 -0.39 -3.69 -4.59
C PHE A 329 -0.07 -4.64 -5.75
N ASP A 330 0.38 -5.86 -5.46
CA ASP A 330 0.68 -6.87 -6.49
C ASP A 330 -0.58 -7.32 -7.25
N ILE A 331 -1.73 -7.43 -6.58
CA ILE A 331 -3.03 -7.70 -7.21
C ILE A 331 -3.41 -6.57 -8.17
N LEU A 332 -3.30 -5.32 -7.72
CA LEU A 332 -3.59 -4.15 -8.55
C LEU A 332 -2.67 -4.08 -9.76
N LYS A 333 -1.37 -4.27 -9.56
CA LYS A 333 -0.35 -4.32 -10.61
C LYS A 333 -0.69 -5.41 -11.63
N LEU A 334 -0.97 -6.63 -11.18
CA LEU A 334 -1.31 -7.75 -12.05
C LEU A 334 -2.58 -7.46 -12.88
N THR A 335 -3.60 -6.84 -12.26
CA THR A 335 -4.85 -6.51 -12.93
C THR A 335 -4.65 -5.48 -14.06
N HIS A 336 -3.81 -4.48 -13.83
CA HIS A 336 -3.48 -3.48 -14.87
C HIS A 336 -2.56 -4.04 -15.96
N VAL A 337 -1.55 -4.84 -15.58
CA VAL A 337 -0.63 -5.46 -16.55
C VAL A 337 -1.36 -6.43 -17.48
N THR A 338 -2.22 -7.29 -16.93
CA THR A 338 -3.03 -8.23 -17.74
C THR A 338 -4.00 -7.52 -18.68
N SER A 339 -4.39 -6.28 -18.35
CA SER A 339 -5.24 -5.42 -19.18
C SER A 339 -4.46 -4.48 -20.11
N CYS A 340 -3.15 -4.70 -20.29
CA CYS A 340 -2.26 -3.87 -21.11
C CYS A 340 -2.16 -2.38 -20.66
N ARG A 341 -2.38 -2.11 -19.37
CA ARG A 341 -2.38 -0.77 -18.74
C ARG A 341 -1.20 -0.55 -17.80
N ARG A 342 -0.06 -1.21 -18.06
CA ARG A 342 1.14 -1.12 -17.21
C ARG A 342 1.66 0.31 -17.07
N GLN A 343 1.69 1.06 -18.18
CA GLN A 343 2.21 2.42 -18.21
C GLN A 343 1.33 3.37 -17.39
N GLU A 344 0.00 3.33 -17.62
CA GLU A 344 -1.01 4.06 -16.84
C GLU A 344 -0.85 3.82 -15.33
N PHE A 345 -0.68 2.56 -14.92
CA PHE A 345 -0.50 2.20 -13.51
C PHE A 345 0.69 2.91 -12.85
N PHE A 346 1.86 2.89 -13.49
CA PHE A 346 3.07 3.51 -12.93
C PHE A 346 3.08 5.04 -13.08
N ASP A 347 2.46 5.59 -14.13
CA ASP A 347 2.34 7.04 -14.32
C ASP A 347 1.43 7.67 -13.26
N VAL A 348 0.30 7.02 -12.95
CA VAL A 348 -0.61 7.46 -11.88
C VAL A 348 0.07 7.35 -10.52
N LEU A 349 0.79 6.25 -10.26
CA LEU A 349 1.58 6.10 -9.03
C LEU A 349 2.62 7.21 -8.90
N ALA A 350 3.40 7.47 -9.95
CA ALA A 350 4.43 8.51 -9.95
C ALA A 350 3.83 9.91 -9.72
N SER A 351 2.72 10.21 -10.38
CA SER A 351 1.97 11.45 -10.20
C SER A 351 1.53 11.64 -8.74
N GLU A 352 0.95 10.60 -8.13
CA GLU A 352 0.44 10.68 -6.75
C GLU A 352 1.59 10.77 -5.72
N VAL A 353 2.68 10.02 -5.93
CA VAL A 353 3.90 10.11 -5.10
C VAL A 353 4.46 11.54 -5.13
N THR A 354 4.68 12.10 -6.32
CA THR A 354 5.20 13.47 -6.48
C THR A 354 4.27 14.50 -5.83
N LYS A 355 2.95 14.35 -6.00
CA LYS A 355 1.95 15.23 -5.38
C LYS A 355 2.05 15.19 -3.86
N ARG A 356 2.09 14.01 -3.25
CA ARG A 356 2.21 13.84 -1.79
C ARG A 356 3.53 14.39 -1.24
N PHE A 357 4.64 14.20 -1.96
CA PHE A 357 5.93 14.76 -1.56
C PHE A 357 5.91 16.30 -1.58
N LYS A 358 5.37 16.91 -2.66
CA LYS A 358 5.23 18.37 -2.76
C LYS A 358 4.32 18.92 -1.66
N SER A 359 3.16 18.30 -1.42
CA SER A 359 2.24 18.71 -0.36
C SER A 359 2.88 18.64 1.02
N SER A 360 3.63 17.57 1.32
CA SER A 360 4.33 17.42 2.60
C SER A 360 5.35 18.53 2.83
N LEU A 361 6.15 18.87 1.81
CA LEU A 361 7.15 19.94 1.90
C LEU A 361 6.51 21.32 2.07
N GLN A 362 5.43 21.62 1.32
CA GLN A 362 4.75 22.92 1.35
C GLN A 362 3.99 23.16 2.66
N GLN A 363 3.29 22.14 3.18
CA GLN A 363 2.42 22.28 4.34
C GLN A 363 3.18 22.13 5.67
N LEU A 364 4.10 21.16 5.77
CA LEU A 364 4.75 20.80 7.04
C LEU A 364 6.18 21.33 7.16
N ARG A 365 6.77 21.86 6.07
CA ARG A 365 8.17 22.28 5.99
C ARG A 365 9.14 21.23 6.55
N SER A 366 8.78 19.94 6.42
CA SER A 366 9.49 18.80 6.99
C SER A 366 9.54 17.68 5.97
N ALA A 367 10.67 16.98 5.92
CA ALA A 367 10.85 15.81 5.07
C ALA A 367 10.48 14.50 5.79
N ASP A 368 9.97 14.58 7.02
CA ASP A 368 9.65 13.40 7.86
C ASP A 368 8.57 12.49 7.24
N GLN A 369 7.47 13.07 6.77
CA GLN A 369 6.41 12.32 6.10
C GLN A 369 6.87 11.71 4.77
N ILE A 370 7.76 12.39 4.05
CA ILE A 370 8.37 11.86 2.82
C ILE A 370 9.12 10.56 3.13
N LEU A 371 9.88 10.52 4.23
CA LEU A 371 10.57 9.28 4.67
C LEU A 371 9.58 8.15 4.99
N SER A 372 8.42 8.46 5.59
CA SER A 372 7.36 7.46 5.81
C SER A 372 6.80 6.91 4.50
N TYR A 373 6.47 7.77 3.55
CA TYR A 373 5.97 7.33 2.24
C TYR A 373 7.01 6.50 1.48
N CYS A 374 8.28 6.91 1.51
CA CYS A 374 9.37 6.11 0.93
C CYS A 374 9.49 4.74 1.60
N ASN A 375 9.34 4.65 2.92
CA ASN A 375 9.34 3.36 3.63
C ASN A 375 8.26 2.42 3.10
N SER A 376 7.02 2.93 2.99
CA SER A 376 5.88 2.17 2.48
C SER A 376 6.09 1.74 1.02
N LEU A 377 6.73 2.58 0.19
CA LEU A 377 7.04 2.22 -1.19
C LEU A 377 8.17 1.17 -1.29
N TYR A 378 9.22 1.28 -0.48
CA TYR A 378 10.29 0.28 -0.45
C TYR A 378 9.81 -1.08 0.09
N SER A 379 8.83 -1.10 1.00
CA SER A 379 8.27 -2.36 1.52
C SER A 379 7.55 -3.19 0.45
N LEU A 380 7.10 -2.56 -0.65
CA LEU A 380 6.50 -3.23 -1.80
C LEU A 380 7.51 -4.11 -2.56
N ARG A 381 8.81 -3.83 -2.44
CA ARG A 381 9.91 -4.54 -3.13
C ARG A 381 9.77 -4.54 -4.66
N GLU A 382 9.21 -3.48 -5.23
CA GLU A 382 9.03 -3.29 -6.67
C GLU A 382 10.15 -2.39 -7.23
N PRO A 383 10.97 -2.84 -8.19
CA PRO A 383 12.09 -2.05 -8.73
C PRO A 383 11.65 -0.71 -9.34
N SER A 384 10.46 -0.68 -9.94
CA SER A 384 9.86 0.53 -10.51
C SER A 384 9.63 1.61 -9.45
N CYS A 385 9.37 1.23 -8.19
CA CYS A 385 9.19 2.18 -7.08
C CYS A 385 10.48 2.94 -6.76
N HIS A 386 11.67 2.31 -6.85
CA HIS A 386 12.95 3.00 -6.66
C HIS A 386 13.12 4.14 -7.68
N GLN A 387 12.79 3.88 -8.94
CA GLN A 387 12.86 4.88 -10.01
C GLN A 387 11.86 6.02 -9.79
N ILE A 388 10.63 5.69 -9.37
CA ILE A 388 9.59 6.67 -9.04
C ILE A 388 10.02 7.54 -7.87
N ILE A 389 10.48 6.96 -6.76
CA ILE A 389 10.99 7.71 -5.60
C ILE A 389 12.11 8.65 -6.05
N ARG A 390 13.06 8.16 -6.85
CA ARG A 390 14.17 8.96 -7.36
C ARG A 390 13.70 10.16 -8.19
N ALA A 391 12.79 9.93 -9.13
CA ALA A 391 12.23 10.98 -9.99
C ALA A 391 11.42 12.00 -9.17
N SER A 392 10.53 11.53 -8.30
CA SER A 392 9.67 12.37 -7.46
C SER A 392 10.48 13.22 -6.49
N LEU A 393 11.49 12.67 -5.79
CA LEU A 393 12.35 13.45 -4.90
C LEU A 393 13.15 14.51 -5.68
N ARG A 394 13.71 14.14 -6.83
CA ARG A 394 14.45 15.09 -7.68
C ARG A 394 13.56 16.26 -8.10
N GLU A 395 12.32 15.99 -8.47
CA GLU A 395 11.34 17.01 -8.85
C GLU A 395 10.90 17.87 -7.66
N THR A 396 10.61 17.25 -6.50
CA THR A 396 10.17 17.96 -5.29
C THR A 396 11.24 18.90 -4.74
N PHE A 397 12.50 18.48 -4.70
CA PHE A 397 13.60 19.27 -4.13
C PHE A 397 14.38 20.09 -5.17
N GLY A 398 14.12 19.91 -6.47
CA GLY A 398 14.80 20.63 -7.54
C GLY A 398 16.28 20.24 -7.71
N GLY A 399 16.62 18.97 -7.42
CA GLY A 399 17.96 18.41 -7.54
C GLY A 399 18.29 17.34 -6.50
N GLU A 400 19.25 16.46 -6.81
CA GLU A 400 19.61 15.32 -5.95
C GLU A 400 20.32 15.79 -4.66
N LEU A 401 21.26 16.73 -4.77
CA LEU A 401 22.01 17.27 -3.62
C LEU A 401 21.12 18.07 -2.64
N LYS A 402 20.04 18.67 -3.15
CA LYS A 402 19.13 19.49 -2.32
C LYS A 402 18.29 18.67 -1.34
N ILE A 403 18.32 17.34 -1.48
CA ILE A 403 17.65 16.40 -0.59
C ILE A 403 18.37 16.29 0.77
N LEU A 404 19.69 16.53 0.81
CA LEU A 404 20.53 16.19 1.97
C LEU A 404 20.18 17.00 3.23
N GLU A 405 20.03 18.33 3.12
CA GLU A 405 19.77 19.17 4.29
C GLU A 405 18.38 18.95 4.92
N PRO A 406 17.28 18.87 4.14
CA PRO A 406 15.97 18.52 4.68
C PRO A 406 15.98 17.18 5.42
N PHE A 407 16.63 16.15 4.87
CA PHE A 407 16.74 14.85 5.51
C PHE A 407 17.62 14.88 6.76
N LEU A 408 18.75 15.59 6.73
CA LEU A 408 19.58 15.77 7.92
C LEU A 408 18.82 16.50 9.03
N LYS A 409 18.01 17.50 8.68
CA LYS A 409 17.16 18.21 9.64
C LYS A 409 16.12 17.27 10.27
N SER A 410 15.42 16.46 9.48
CA SER A 410 14.49 15.45 10.00
C SER A 410 15.20 14.44 10.89
N LEU A 411 16.36 13.92 10.48
CA LEU A 411 17.13 12.97 11.26
C LEU A 411 17.59 13.56 12.61
N ASN A 412 18.06 14.80 12.62
CA ASN A 412 18.47 15.50 13.84
C ASN A 412 17.30 15.69 14.82
N VAL A 413 16.08 15.93 14.33
CA VAL A 413 14.88 16.01 15.18
C VAL A 413 14.56 14.66 15.79
N ILE A 414 14.62 13.59 14.99
CA ILE A 414 14.40 12.21 15.45
C ILE A 414 15.41 11.83 16.54
N ILE A 415 16.70 12.05 16.29
CA ILE A 415 17.78 11.75 17.24
C ILE A 415 17.59 12.54 18.54
N LYS A 416 17.34 13.85 18.44
CA LYS A 416 17.14 14.70 19.61
C LYS A 416 15.98 14.22 20.47
N ARG A 417 14.84 13.88 19.87
CA ARG A 417 13.70 13.35 20.60
C ARG A 417 13.99 11.99 21.23
N GLY A 418 14.76 11.14 20.54
CA GLY A 418 15.26 9.88 21.09
C GLY A 418 16.04 10.08 22.39
N TYR A 419 17.00 11.02 22.40
CA TYR A 419 17.74 11.35 23.62
C TYR A 419 16.88 11.95 24.73
N GLU A 420 15.90 12.80 24.40
CA GLU A 420 14.95 13.33 25.41
C GLU A 420 14.20 12.20 26.11
N LEU A 421 13.72 11.20 25.36
CA LEU A 421 13.00 10.04 25.92
C LEU A 421 13.92 9.12 26.73
N LEU A 422 15.14 8.88 26.27
CA LEU A 422 16.13 8.08 27.00
C LEU A 422 16.50 8.67 28.37
N LYS A 423 16.36 9.99 28.55
CA LYS A 423 16.60 10.64 29.85
C LYS A 423 15.44 10.49 30.83
N THR A 424 14.23 10.19 30.34
CA THR A 424 13.01 10.17 31.17
C THR A 424 12.45 8.76 31.36
N GLU A 425 12.26 7.99 30.28
CA GLU A 425 11.52 6.72 30.31
C GLU A 425 12.00 5.74 29.20
N ASP A 426 12.51 4.57 29.61
CA ASP A 426 13.01 3.53 28.68
C ASP A 426 11.91 2.90 27.81
N SER A 427 10.70 2.72 28.34
CA SER A 427 9.57 2.15 27.60
C SER A 427 9.13 3.07 26.45
N GLY A 428 9.07 4.39 26.71
CA GLY A 428 8.82 5.41 25.71
C GLY A 428 9.90 5.45 24.62
N ALA A 429 11.17 5.34 25.03
CA ALA A 429 12.29 5.28 24.08
C ALA A 429 12.24 4.04 23.18
N LYS A 430 11.86 2.86 23.71
CA LYS A 430 11.70 1.63 22.92
C LYS A 430 10.61 1.77 21.84
N SER A 431 9.41 2.19 22.21
CA SER A 431 8.29 2.39 21.27
C SER A 431 8.64 3.42 20.18
N TYR A 432 9.31 4.50 20.59
CA TYR A 432 9.79 5.50 19.65
C TYR A 432 10.85 4.93 18.69
N HIS A 433 11.79 4.13 19.21
CA HIS A 433 12.84 3.48 18.41
C HIS A 433 12.23 2.59 17.32
N GLU A 434 11.29 1.70 17.70
CA GLU A 434 10.60 0.81 16.77
C GLU A 434 9.90 1.61 15.66
N THR A 435 9.18 2.66 16.01
CA THR A 435 8.44 3.52 15.07
C THR A 435 9.37 4.27 14.11
N GLN A 436 10.49 4.82 14.57
CA GLN A 436 11.38 5.65 13.74
C GLN A 436 12.43 4.84 12.96
N SER A 437 12.74 3.61 13.38
CA SER A 437 13.74 2.75 12.73
C SER A 437 13.52 2.59 11.22
N HIS A 438 12.25 2.47 10.81
CA HIS A 438 11.82 2.35 9.42
C HIS A 438 12.13 3.60 8.57
N LYS A 439 11.98 4.80 9.14
CA LYS A 439 12.35 6.05 8.48
C LYS A 439 13.85 6.17 8.28
N VAL A 440 14.63 5.77 9.28
CA VAL A 440 16.10 5.76 9.20
C VAL A 440 16.56 4.80 8.09
N LYS A 441 16.02 3.58 8.04
CA LYS A 441 16.30 2.63 6.94
C LYS A 441 15.94 3.17 5.56
N SER A 442 14.83 3.90 5.48
CA SER A 442 14.36 4.52 4.23
C SER A 442 15.27 5.65 3.79
N LEU A 443 15.75 6.48 4.72
CA LEU A 443 16.78 7.48 4.44
C LEU A 443 18.01 6.84 3.81
N PHE A 444 18.58 5.80 4.41
CA PHE A 444 19.77 5.13 3.87
C PHE A 444 19.52 4.43 2.54
N SER A 445 18.31 3.91 2.31
CA SER A 445 17.91 3.37 1.01
C SER A 445 17.89 4.46 -0.07
N ILE A 446 17.37 5.65 0.25
CA ILE A 446 17.44 6.80 -0.65
C ILE A 446 18.89 7.23 -0.89
N LEU A 447 19.73 7.32 0.15
CA LEU A 447 21.13 7.69 -0.01
C LEU A 447 21.87 6.72 -0.94
N ARG A 448 21.59 5.42 -0.85
CA ARG A 448 22.15 4.43 -1.79
C ARG A 448 21.62 4.59 -3.21
N ASP A 449 20.32 4.79 -3.39
CA ASP A 449 19.69 4.93 -4.71
C ASP A 449 20.21 6.15 -5.51
N PHE A 450 20.66 7.19 -4.79
CA PHE A 450 21.23 8.40 -5.37
C PHE A 450 22.76 8.47 -5.31
N ASP A 451 23.43 7.50 -4.71
CA ASP A 451 24.88 7.54 -4.43
C ASP A 451 25.30 8.80 -3.62
N LEU A 452 24.52 9.11 -2.58
CA LEU A 452 24.68 10.29 -1.73
C LEU A 452 25.15 9.97 -0.30
N SER A 453 25.56 8.73 -0.03
CA SER A 453 26.00 8.32 1.32
C SER A 453 27.21 9.10 1.83
N GLU A 454 28.24 9.30 0.99
CA GLU A 454 29.44 10.06 1.37
C GLU A 454 29.16 11.55 1.65
N PRO A 455 28.49 12.32 0.76
CA PRO A 455 28.19 13.72 1.04
C PRO A 455 27.25 13.87 2.24
N PHE A 456 26.27 12.99 2.41
CA PHE A 456 25.41 13.01 3.58
C PHE A 456 26.20 12.75 4.87
N PHE A 457 27.11 11.78 4.86
CA PHE A 457 27.98 11.48 6.00
C PHE A 457 28.80 12.68 6.45
N LYS A 458 29.47 13.39 5.52
CA LYS A 458 30.27 14.58 5.82
C LYS A 458 29.44 15.65 6.53
N ILE A 459 28.26 15.97 5.99
CA ILE A 459 27.37 17.00 6.57
C ILE A 459 26.80 16.52 7.91
N PHE A 460 26.44 15.23 8.03
CA PHE A 460 25.97 14.66 9.29
C PHE A 460 27.03 14.78 10.39
N LEU A 461 28.29 14.44 10.06
CA LEU A 461 29.40 14.50 10.99
C LEU A 461 29.68 15.94 11.48
N GLU A 462 29.71 16.88 10.54
CA GLU A 462 30.01 18.29 10.81
C GLU A 462 28.86 19.06 11.46
N LYS A 463 27.67 19.03 10.86
CA LYS A 463 26.54 19.87 11.30
C LYS A 463 25.71 19.21 12.42
N GLY A 464 25.81 17.90 12.59
CA GLY A 464 24.98 17.12 13.50
C GLY A 464 25.75 16.48 14.65
N PHE A 465 26.47 15.40 14.34
CA PHE A 465 27.04 14.46 15.29
C PHE A 465 28.02 15.10 16.27
N LEU A 466 29.14 15.68 15.78
CA LEU A 466 30.20 16.17 16.66
C LEU A 466 29.70 17.32 17.54
N ARG A 467 28.86 18.18 16.99
CA ARG A 467 28.21 19.26 17.75
C ARG A 467 27.33 18.72 18.88
N ARG A 468 26.59 17.62 18.65
CA ARG A 468 25.78 16.97 19.70
C ARG A 468 26.67 16.37 20.79
N VAL A 469 27.70 15.63 20.41
CA VAL A 469 28.67 15.03 21.33
C VAL A 469 29.25 16.08 22.28
N LEU A 470 29.75 17.19 21.72
CA LEU A 470 30.37 18.27 22.50
C LEU A 470 29.36 18.99 23.41
N LEU A 471 28.13 19.22 22.94
CA LEU A 471 27.12 19.94 23.71
C LEU A 471 26.43 19.10 24.78
N MET A 472 26.27 17.81 24.56
CA MET A 472 25.65 16.91 25.53
C MET A 472 26.65 16.40 26.57
N GLY A 473 27.96 16.42 26.26
CA GLY A 473 28.99 16.11 27.23
C GLY A 473 28.82 14.73 27.86
N GLN A 474 28.76 14.68 29.18
CA GLN A 474 28.58 13.45 29.95
C GLN A 474 27.31 12.67 29.57
N ASP A 475 26.20 13.37 29.28
CA ASP A 475 24.94 12.71 28.91
C ASP A 475 25.09 11.92 27.62
N TYR A 476 25.91 12.41 26.68
CA TYR A 476 26.20 11.67 25.47
C TYR A 476 26.95 10.37 25.81
N LEU A 477 28.04 10.45 26.59
CA LEU A 477 28.84 9.27 26.95
C LEU A 477 28.00 8.18 27.64
N LYS A 478 27.09 8.57 28.52
CA LYS A 478 26.17 7.66 29.22
C LYS A 478 25.17 6.97 28.28
N LEU A 479 24.65 7.70 27.30
CA LEU A 479 23.52 7.26 26.47
C LEU A 479 23.92 6.73 25.10
N ALA A 480 25.14 7.00 24.62
CA ALA A 480 25.59 6.67 23.27
C ALA A 480 25.45 5.17 22.95
N ALA A 481 25.82 4.31 23.91
CA ALA A 481 25.80 2.85 23.73
C ALA A 481 24.40 2.23 23.89
N HIS A 482 23.40 2.99 24.35
CA HIS A 482 22.08 2.48 24.70
C HIS A 482 21.40 1.76 23.51
N PRO A 483 20.78 0.58 23.70
CA PRO A 483 20.20 -0.21 22.61
C PRO A 483 19.10 0.51 21.82
N TYR A 484 18.32 1.36 22.48
CA TYR A 484 17.24 2.13 21.83
C TYR A 484 17.69 3.50 21.28
N ASN A 485 18.99 3.82 21.33
CA ASN A 485 19.49 5.07 20.75
C ASN A 485 19.42 5.04 19.21
N ILE A 486 18.65 5.96 18.61
CA ILE A 486 18.56 6.09 17.15
C ILE A 486 19.89 6.52 16.53
N GLU A 487 20.68 7.38 17.19
CA GLU A 487 21.97 7.81 16.64
C GLU A 487 22.95 6.65 16.53
N LYS A 488 22.87 5.67 17.45
CA LYS A 488 23.64 4.42 17.35
C LYS A 488 23.34 3.68 16.05
N MET A 489 22.06 3.52 15.70
CA MET A 489 21.63 2.88 14.45
C MET A 489 22.18 3.59 13.20
N VAL A 490 22.19 4.93 13.19
CA VAL A 490 22.73 5.72 12.08
C VAL A 490 24.22 5.47 11.89
N LEU A 491 24.95 5.48 12.99
CA LEU A 491 26.40 5.26 12.99
C LEU A 491 26.75 3.81 12.63
N ASP A 492 25.98 2.82 13.10
CA ASP A 492 26.16 1.41 12.76
C ASP A 492 25.96 1.17 11.25
N GLU A 493 25.00 1.86 10.63
CA GLU A 493 24.79 1.78 9.18
C GLU A 493 26.01 2.32 8.41
N PHE A 494 26.59 3.45 8.83
CA PHE A 494 27.81 3.96 8.21
C PHE A 494 29.01 3.05 8.44
N ASP A 495 29.18 2.48 9.63
CA ASP A 495 30.23 1.49 9.92
C ASP A 495 30.08 0.26 9.02
N SER A 496 28.85 -0.20 8.76
CA SER A 496 28.59 -1.30 7.83
C SER A 496 29.02 -1.01 6.38
N MET A 497 29.09 0.28 6.01
CA MET A 497 29.55 0.74 4.69
C MET A 497 31.06 1.02 4.65
N SER A 498 31.78 0.90 5.76
CA SER A 498 33.21 1.27 5.87
C SER A 498 34.16 0.50 4.95
N THR A 499 33.80 -0.72 4.57
CA THR A 499 34.57 -1.52 3.59
C THR A 499 34.54 -0.92 2.18
N LEU A 500 33.54 -0.09 1.87
CA LEU A 500 33.35 0.54 0.57
C LEU A 500 34.03 1.91 0.47
N ASN A 501 34.26 2.59 1.60
CA ASN A 501 34.85 3.92 1.63
C ASN A 501 35.58 4.19 2.95
N GLU A 502 36.88 4.47 2.88
CA GLU A 502 37.72 4.77 4.04
C GLU A 502 37.21 5.96 4.85
N HIS A 503 36.46 6.89 4.24
CA HIS A 503 35.86 8.01 4.95
C HIS A 503 34.91 7.56 6.07
N PHE A 504 34.17 6.45 5.89
CA PHE A 504 33.28 5.96 6.94
C PHE A 504 34.05 5.33 8.11
N SER A 505 35.29 4.85 7.91
CA SER A 505 36.16 4.36 9.00
C SER A 505 36.48 5.43 10.05
N GLN A 506 36.26 6.70 9.72
CA GLN A 506 36.39 7.82 10.65
C GLN A 506 35.40 7.71 11.82
N ILE A 507 34.20 7.12 11.61
CA ILE A 507 33.21 6.93 12.67
C ILE A 507 33.72 5.97 13.72
N SER A 508 34.20 4.80 13.32
CA SER A 508 34.68 3.79 14.26
C SER A 508 35.82 4.36 15.10
N LYS A 509 36.75 5.11 14.47
CA LYS A 509 37.83 5.81 15.19
C LYS A 509 37.32 6.89 16.16
N LEU A 510 36.27 7.64 15.79
CA LEU A 510 35.64 8.62 16.70
C LEU A 510 34.90 7.94 17.85
N ARG A 511 34.29 6.78 17.63
CA ARG A 511 33.69 5.95 18.68
C ARG A 511 34.77 5.45 19.65
N ASP A 512 35.90 4.96 19.13
CA ASP A 512 37.05 4.57 19.95
C ASP A 512 37.60 5.74 20.78
N ASP A 513 37.63 6.95 20.21
CA ASP A 513 38.01 8.18 20.92
C ASP A 513 37.03 8.50 22.08
N LEU A 514 35.74 8.28 21.87
CA LEU A 514 34.70 8.47 22.89
C LEU A 514 34.71 7.41 23.98
N ASP A 515 34.92 6.14 23.63
CA ASP A 515 35.07 5.05 24.59
C ASP A 515 36.31 5.25 25.46
N ARG A 516 37.43 5.68 24.85
CA ARG A 516 38.63 6.11 25.58
C ARG A 516 38.33 7.29 26.52
N SER A 517 37.55 8.26 26.07
CA SER A 517 37.14 9.41 26.89
C SER A 517 36.29 8.98 28.09
N THR A 518 35.39 8.01 27.92
CA THR A 518 34.59 7.41 29.00
C THR A 518 35.47 6.73 30.05
N LEU A 519 36.42 5.89 29.61
CA LEU A 519 37.35 5.20 30.51
C LEU A 519 38.23 6.20 31.29
N LEU A 520 38.68 7.27 30.65
CA LEU A 520 39.47 8.32 31.29
C LEU A 520 38.64 9.10 32.31
N LEU A 521 37.37 9.40 32.00
CA LEU A 521 36.45 10.06 32.92
C LEU A 521 36.22 9.20 34.18
N GLU A 522 35.91 7.91 34.02
CA GLU A 522 35.72 6.97 35.13
C GLU A 522 36.99 6.83 35.98
N GLY A 523 38.14 6.69 35.33
CA GLY A 523 39.43 6.58 36.00
C GLY A 523 39.87 7.85 36.73
N PHE A 524 39.45 9.02 36.27
CA PHE A 524 39.72 10.30 36.92
C PHE A 524 38.78 10.54 38.10
N ASN A 525 37.48 10.35 37.92
CA ASN A 525 36.44 10.56 38.94
C ASN A 525 36.56 9.58 40.12
N SER A 526 37.00 8.34 39.88
CA SER A 526 37.24 7.36 40.96
C SER A 526 38.35 7.77 41.93
N LYS A 527 39.23 8.71 41.54
CA LYS A 527 40.40 9.11 42.33
C LYS A 527 40.26 10.48 43.00
N GLN A 528 39.25 11.28 42.64
CA GLN A 528 39.11 12.65 43.15
C GLN A 528 37.64 13.06 43.28
N ARG A 529 37.26 13.60 44.44
CA ARG A 529 36.06 14.41 44.61
C ARG A 529 36.48 15.88 44.56
N ASN A 530 36.35 16.48 43.39
CA ASN A 530 36.67 17.89 43.18
C ASN A 530 35.40 18.75 43.22
N GLU A 531 35.54 20.04 43.54
CA GLU A 531 34.43 21.02 43.49
C GLU A 531 33.94 21.29 42.07
N ILE A 532 34.77 21.01 41.05
CA ILE A 532 34.44 21.20 39.63
C ILE A 532 34.41 19.84 38.95
N GLU A 533 33.32 19.55 38.25
CA GLU A 533 33.20 18.37 37.42
C GLU A 533 33.82 18.62 36.04
N LEU A 534 34.81 17.80 35.67
CA LEU A 534 35.46 17.86 34.36
C LEU A 534 35.05 16.64 33.54
N PHE A 535 34.51 16.88 32.34
CA PHE A 535 34.17 15.83 31.37
C PHE A 535 35.13 15.88 30.18
N PRO A 536 36.20 15.06 30.17
CA PRO A 536 37.17 15.10 29.10
C PRO A 536 36.59 14.47 27.83
N MET A 537 36.66 15.20 26.73
CA MET A 537 36.36 14.71 25.37
C MET A 537 37.64 14.77 24.55
N ILE A 538 38.32 13.63 24.42
CA ILE A 538 39.63 13.54 23.79
C ILE A 538 39.49 12.86 22.43
N PHE A 539 39.96 13.54 21.40
CA PHE A 539 39.90 13.05 20.02
C PHE A 539 41.28 13.13 19.36
N GLU A 540 41.58 12.17 18.48
CA GLU A 540 42.73 12.33 17.60
C GLU A 540 42.42 13.37 16.52
N ARG A 541 43.29 14.38 16.38
CA ARG A 541 43.06 15.53 15.48
C ARG A 541 42.64 15.12 14.06
N LYS A 542 43.27 14.09 13.50
CA LYS A 542 42.98 13.58 12.13
C LYS A 542 41.56 13.01 11.97
N ASN A 543 40.91 12.59 13.06
CA ASN A 543 39.57 12.01 13.06
C ASN A 543 38.47 13.07 13.16
N ILE A 544 38.82 14.33 13.41
CA ILE A 544 37.86 15.44 13.57
C ILE A 544 37.65 16.15 12.23
N PRO A 545 36.44 16.59 11.87
CA PRO A 545 36.24 17.33 10.63
C PRO A 545 37.05 18.64 10.58
N ARG A 546 37.50 19.02 9.38
CA ARG A 546 38.36 20.21 9.17
C ARG A 546 37.72 21.49 9.70
N SER A 547 36.41 21.63 9.52
CA SER A 547 35.61 22.74 10.04
C SER A 547 35.79 22.99 11.54
N PHE A 548 36.09 21.97 12.34
CA PHE A 548 36.38 22.09 13.78
C PHE A 548 37.87 22.29 14.07
N GLN A 549 38.75 21.80 13.20
CA GLN A 549 40.21 21.94 13.32
C GLN A 549 40.71 23.35 12.97
N GLU A 550 40.01 24.03 12.07
CA GLU A 550 40.35 25.35 11.53
C GLU A 550 39.70 26.50 12.33
N LEU A 551 38.92 26.18 13.37
CA LEU A 551 38.36 27.20 14.26
C LEU A 551 39.48 27.99 14.93
N PRO A 552 39.32 29.33 15.06
CA PRO A 552 40.24 30.14 15.84
C PRO A 552 40.38 29.57 17.25
N ASN A 553 41.60 29.20 17.63
CA ASN A 553 41.92 28.67 18.95
C ASN A 553 42.86 29.65 19.65
N TYR A 554 42.28 30.75 20.15
CA TYR A 554 43.05 31.71 20.95
C TYR A 554 43.51 31.03 22.24
N ASP A 555 44.74 31.32 22.66
CA ASP A 555 45.30 30.81 23.91
C ASP A 555 44.73 31.63 25.07
N ILE A 556 43.51 31.27 25.48
CA ILE A 556 42.80 31.96 26.55
C ILE A 556 43.40 31.51 27.88
N ASP A 557 43.83 32.49 28.68
CA ASP A 557 44.26 32.23 30.04
C ASP A 557 43.10 31.63 30.86
N LEU A 558 43.20 30.33 31.17
CA LEU A 558 42.15 29.64 31.94
C LEU A 558 42.02 30.27 33.34
N PRO A 559 40.78 30.47 33.83
CA PRO A 559 40.49 30.77 35.23
C PRO A 559 41.28 29.88 36.19
N PRO A 560 41.77 30.40 37.33
CA PRO A 560 42.67 29.67 38.23
C PRO A 560 42.17 28.27 38.63
N LEU A 561 40.88 28.16 38.96
CA LEU A 561 40.23 26.89 39.31
C LEU A 561 40.23 25.89 38.15
N LEU A 562 39.88 26.33 36.94
CA LEU A 562 39.90 25.50 35.73
C LEU A 562 41.33 25.09 35.35
N ARG A 563 42.29 26.01 35.49
CA ARG A 563 43.72 25.75 35.25
C ARG A 563 44.26 24.67 36.19
N GLN A 564 43.89 24.74 37.46
CA GLN A 564 44.26 23.73 38.45
C GLN A 564 43.68 22.37 38.08
N GLN A 565 42.37 22.31 37.76
CA GLN A 565 41.71 21.07 37.34
C GLN A 565 42.31 20.48 36.08
N TRP A 566 42.53 21.30 35.05
CA TRP A 566 43.19 20.89 33.82
C TRP A 566 44.59 20.31 34.10
N SER A 567 45.37 20.97 34.95
CA SER A 567 46.71 20.50 35.32
C SER A 567 46.71 19.16 36.06
N GLN A 568 45.66 18.88 36.84
CA GLN A 568 45.47 17.60 37.51
C GLN A 568 45.09 16.51 36.50
N PHE A 569 44.11 16.80 35.64
CA PHE A 569 43.69 15.88 34.59
C PHE A 569 44.82 15.55 33.61
N HIS A 570 45.57 16.55 33.16
CA HIS A 570 46.72 16.37 32.27
C HIS A 570 47.78 15.43 32.89
N ARG A 571 48.08 15.60 34.19
CA ARG A 571 48.97 14.69 34.92
C ARG A 571 48.41 13.28 35.06
N PHE A 572 47.10 13.15 35.21
CA PHE A 572 46.43 11.84 35.21
C PHE A 572 46.52 11.16 33.85
N TYR A 573 46.25 11.89 32.76
CA TYR A 573 46.34 11.38 31.38
C TYR A 573 47.75 10.89 31.04
N LEU A 574 48.79 11.64 31.43
CA LEU A 574 50.18 11.21 31.23
C LEU A 574 50.55 9.91 31.97
N LYS A 575 49.73 9.49 32.94
CA LYS A 575 49.91 8.24 33.69
C LYS A 575 48.97 7.13 33.26
N SER A 576 47.95 7.43 32.44
CA SER A 576 46.91 6.46 32.09
C SER A 576 47.28 5.55 30.92
N ASP A 577 48.15 6.00 30.01
CA ASP A 577 48.70 5.20 28.91
C ASP A 577 50.23 5.30 28.89
N SER A 578 50.92 4.16 28.75
CA SER A 578 52.38 4.09 28.54
C SER A 578 52.88 4.93 27.36
N LYS A 579 52.01 5.17 26.35
CA LYS A 579 52.29 5.97 25.15
C LYS A 579 51.73 7.40 25.24
N SER A 580 51.12 7.80 26.35
CA SER A 580 50.52 9.13 26.52
C SER A 580 51.52 10.27 26.32
N GLY A 581 52.79 10.07 26.71
CA GLY A 581 53.87 11.03 26.49
C GLY A 581 54.19 11.31 25.01
N LEU A 582 53.77 10.43 24.09
CA LEU A 582 53.88 10.62 22.64
C LEU A 582 52.63 11.28 22.02
N LYS A 583 51.59 11.49 22.83
CA LYS A 583 50.28 12.00 22.41
C LYS A 583 49.95 13.27 23.20
N PRO A 584 50.60 14.42 22.89
CA PRO A 584 50.37 15.65 23.63
C PRO A 584 48.90 16.09 23.53
N LEU A 585 48.35 16.57 24.64
CA LEU A 585 47.00 17.13 24.67
C LEU A 585 47.06 18.62 24.29
N THR A 586 46.19 19.02 23.38
CA THR A 586 45.97 20.42 23.03
C THR A 586 44.54 20.78 23.38
N LEU A 587 44.35 21.82 24.20
CA LEU A 587 43.02 22.35 24.49
C LEU A 587 42.48 23.09 23.27
N GLN A 588 41.23 22.80 22.92
CA GLN A 588 40.51 23.52 21.87
C GLN A 588 39.51 24.47 22.54
N ASN A 589 40.01 25.64 22.91
CA ASN A 589 39.33 26.66 23.71
C ASN A 589 37.98 27.09 23.13
N SER A 590 37.85 27.10 21.80
CA SER A 590 36.62 27.44 21.10
C SER A 590 35.51 26.36 21.18
N LEU A 591 35.83 25.13 21.57
CA LEU A 591 34.88 24.01 21.67
C LEU A 591 34.46 23.69 23.10
N HIS A 592 35.08 24.32 24.10
CA HIS A 592 34.74 24.07 25.50
C HIS A 592 33.41 24.73 25.88
N HIS A 593 32.56 23.92 26.52
CA HIS A 593 31.27 24.31 27.07
C HIS A 593 31.30 24.13 28.59
N LEU A 594 30.83 25.15 29.30
CA LEU A 594 30.85 25.21 30.75
C LEU A 594 29.45 25.52 31.28
N GLU A 595 29.14 24.92 32.42
CA GLU A 595 27.96 25.22 33.22
C GLU A 595 28.41 26.01 34.46
N ILE A 596 27.92 27.23 34.62
CA ILE A 596 28.31 28.13 35.71
C ILE A 596 27.08 28.47 36.53
N GLN A 597 27.09 28.11 37.81
CA GLN A 597 26.04 28.52 38.73
C GLN A 597 26.19 30.00 39.08
N THR A 598 25.08 30.73 39.08
CA THR A 598 25.04 32.15 39.42
C THR A 598 24.30 32.38 40.74
N ASN A 599 24.41 33.60 41.29
CA ASN A 599 23.67 34.00 42.48
C ASN A 599 22.22 34.44 42.18
N PHE A 600 21.80 34.45 40.91
CA PHE A 600 20.44 34.81 40.53
C PHE A 600 19.48 33.67 40.84
N ARG A 601 18.36 33.98 41.51
CA ARG A 601 17.34 32.99 41.89
C ARG A 601 16.23 32.91 40.84
N LEU A 602 15.78 31.69 40.59
CA LEU A 602 14.60 31.38 39.79
C LEU A 602 13.32 31.43 40.64
N GLU A 603 12.16 31.33 39.99
CA GLU A 603 10.84 31.37 40.65
C GLU A 603 10.67 30.24 41.69
N ASP A 604 11.30 29.09 41.48
CA ASP A 604 11.33 27.95 42.39
C ASP A 604 12.39 28.07 43.50
N SER A 605 13.02 29.24 43.65
CA SER A 605 14.13 29.54 44.56
C SER A 605 15.45 28.81 44.27
N SER A 606 15.55 28.03 43.19
CA SER A 606 16.81 27.44 42.76
C SER A 606 17.75 28.50 42.16
N LEU A 607 19.05 28.23 42.14
CA LEU A 607 20.04 29.11 41.52
C LEU A 607 20.09 28.87 40.01
N LEU A 608 20.10 29.96 39.24
CA LEU A 608 20.23 29.91 37.79
C LEU A 608 21.62 29.40 37.41
N THR A 609 21.65 28.41 36.52
CA THR A 609 22.88 27.93 35.86
C THR A 609 22.98 28.51 34.45
N LEU A 610 24.13 29.07 34.09
CA LEU A 610 24.42 29.55 32.75
C LEU A 610 25.20 28.49 31.96
N GLU A 611 24.73 28.19 30.74
CA GLU A 611 25.51 27.40 29.77
C GLU A 611 26.25 28.36 28.85
N VAL A 612 27.59 28.36 28.95
CA VAL A 612 28.48 29.33 28.30
C VAL A 612 29.70 28.67 27.65
N THR A 613 30.34 29.40 26.75
CA THR A 613 31.67 29.07 26.19
C THR A 613 32.79 29.42 27.18
N LEU A 614 34.00 28.91 26.95
CA LEU A 614 35.16 29.24 27.78
C LEU A 614 35.51 30.74 27.80
N LEU A 615 35.38 31.43 26.66
CA LEU A 615 35.60 32.88 26.62
C LEU A 615 34.57 33.62 27.48
N GLN A 616 33.28 33.27 27.33
CA GLN A 616 32.20 33.82 28.14
C GLN A 616 32.42 33.56 29.64
N ALA A 617 32.80 32.34 30.01
CA ALA A 617 33.13 31.96 31.37
C ALA A 617 34.27 32.81 31.95
N SER A 618 35.32 33.01 31.17
CA SER A 618 36.51 33.76 31.59
C SER A 618 36.20 35.25 31.79
N VAL A 619 35.33 35.84 30.96
CA VAL A 619 34.84 37.22 31.16
C VAL A 619 34.01 37.33 32.44
N LEU A 620 33.12 36.37 32.71
CA LEU A 620 32.31 36.36 33.93
C LEU A 620 33.17 36.19 35.19
N GLU A 621 34.23 35.39 35.11
CA GLU A 621 35.16 35.22 36.23
C GLU A 621 35.91 36.51 36.57
N ILE A 622 36.35 37.28 35.58
CA ILE A 622 36.96 38.58 35.81
C ILE A 622 35.98 39.53 36.50
N LEU A 623 34.70 39.49 36.11
CA LEU A 623 33.62 40.25 36.74
C LEU A 623 33.31 39.83 38.18
N ASN A 624 33.71 38.64 38.63
CA ASN A 624 33.62 38.26 40.05
C ASN A 624 34.64 39.02 40.91
N SER A 625 35.76 39.46 40.33
CA SER A 625 36.84 40.18 41.02
C SER A 625 36.85 41.69 40.75
N GLN A 626 36.11 42.14 39.74
CA GLN A 626 36.09 43.52 39.26
C GLN A 626 34.64 43.97 39.04
N ASP A 627 34.21 45.03 39.72
CA ASP A 627 32.83 45.55 39.59
C ASP A 627 32.51 46.03 38.17
N ARG A 628 33.54 46.44 37.42
CA ARG A 628 33.44 47.07 36.10
C ARG A 628 34.57 46.62 35.19
N VAL A 629 34.26 46.37 33.93
CA VAL A 629 35.24 45.96 32.90
C VAL A 629 35.06 46.75 31.61
N THR A 630 36.14 46.91 30.85
CA THR A 630 36.16 47.52 29.51
C THR A 630 36.77 46.56 28.50
N VAL A 631 36.52 46.78 27.21
CA VAL A 631 37.10 45.94 26.13
C VAL A 631 38.64 45.91 26.17
N PRO A 632 39.36 47.05 26.28
CA PRO A 632 40.83 47.03 26.32
C PRO A 632 41.37 46.29 27.54
N MET A 633 40.67 46.38 28.68
CA MET A 633 41.03 45.65 29.89
C MET A 633 40.92 44.15 29.67
N LEU A 634 39.79 43.67 29.15
CA LEU A 634 39.58 42.23 28.89
C LEU A 634 40.53 41.70 27.81
N GLU A 635 40.86 42.50 26.78
CA GLU A 635 41.85 42.13 25.76
C GLU A 635 43.22 41.90 26.37
N SER A 636 43.62 42.76 27.32
CA SER A 636 44.89 42.61 28.04
C SER A 636 44.94 41.38 28.94
N TYR A 637 43.81 40.99 29.58
CA TYR A 637 43.75 39.86 30.49
C TYR A 637 43.57 38.51 29.78
N LEU A 638 42.80 38.47 28.69
CA LEU A 638 42.40 37.21 28.04
C LEU A 638 43.22 36.91 26.78
N HIS A 639 43.98 37.88 26.25
CA HIS A 639 44.74 37.76 25.01
C HIS A 639 43.89 37.36 23.80
N VAL A 640 42.64 37.83 23.77
CA VAL A 640 41.67 37.59 22.70
C VAL A 640 41.40 38.90 21.95
N PRO A 641 41.25 38.89 20.60
CA PRO A 641 40.99 40.10 19.84
C PRO A 641 39.74 40.87 20.33
N ALA A 642 39.85 42.21 20.40
CA ALA A 642 38.78 43.10 20.84
C ALA A 642 37.39 42.76 20.24
N TYR A 643 37.29 42.44 18.96
CA TYR A 643 36.01 42.14 18.31
C TYR A 643 35.28 40.91 18.89
N GLN A 644 36.01 39.87 19.34
CA GLN A 644 35.40 38.69 19.98
C GLN A 644 34.92 39.02 21.38
N ILE A 645 35.65 39.88 22.08
CA ILE A 645 35.30 40.38 23.42
C ILE A 645 34.05 41.25 23.31
N GLU A 646 33.99 42.18 22.36
CA GLU A 646 32.82 43.01 22.07
C GLU A 646 31.58 42.15 21.81
N LEU A 647 31.69 41.15 20.92
CA LEU A 647 30.59 40.21 20.65
C LEU A 647 30.16 39.48 21.92
N THR A 648 31.10 39.06 22.76
CA THR A 648 30.82 38.35 24.01
C THR A 648 30.10 39.24 25.02
N LEU A 649 30.57 40.47 25.24
CA LEU A 649 29.95 41.46 26.12
C LEU A 649 28.56 41.86 25.61
N GLN A 650 28.42 42.06 24.31
CA GLN A 650 27.14 42.40 23.69
C GLN A 650 26.11 41.29 23.87
N LEU A 651 26.50 40.02 23.86
CA LEU A 651 25.58 38.91 24.15
C LEU A 651 25.06 38.95 25.57
N PHE A 652 25.93 39.23 26.55
CA PHE A 652 25.52 39.37 27.93
C PHE A 652 24.68 40.63 28.18
N ALA A 653 24.99 41.74 27.51
CA ALA A 653 24.17 42.95 27.54
C ALA A 653 22.79 42.71 26.92
N ASN A 654 22.73 42.03 25.76
CA ASN A 654 21.48 41.66 25.08
C ASN A 654 20.63 40.69 25.89
N SER A 655 21.25 39.84 26.73
CA SER A 655 20.54 38.98 27.68
C SER A 655 20.22 39.69 28.99
N ASN A 656 20.52 40.99 29.13
CA ASN A 656 20.38 41.80 30.36
C ASN A 656 21.20 41.28 31.55
N LEU A 657 22.20 40.42 31.33
CA LEU A 657 23.11 39.95 32.38
C LEU A 657 24.11 41.04 32.78
N LEU A 658 24.52 41.88 31.81
CA LEU A 658 25.37 43.04 32.05
C LEU A 658 24.63 44.35 31.71
N LYS A 659 24.98 45.42 32.41
CA LYS A 659 24.62 46.81 32.08
C LYS A 659 25.81 47.49 31.42
N GLU A 660 25.59 48.13 30.28
CA GLU A 660 26.58 48.97 29.61
C GLU A 660 26.33 50.44 29.92
N VAL A 661 27.33 51.15 30.42
CA VAL A 661 27.30 52.60 30.64
C VAL A 661 28.62 53.20 30.15
N SER A 662 28.55 54.05 29.13
CA SER A 662 29.71 54.77 28.56
C SER A 662 30.90 53.86 28.20
N GLY A 663 30.63 52.71 27.57
CA GLY A 663 31.67 51.74 27.18
C GLY A 663 32.26 50.90 28.32
N THR A 664 31.66 50.98 29.51
CA THR A 664 31.99 50.13 30.67
C THR A 664 30.85 49.17 30.95
N TYR A 665 31.19 47.91 31.24
CA TYR A 665 30.24 46.84 31.52
C TYR A 665 30.30 46.44 32.99
N SER A 666 29.14 46.24 33.62
CA SER A 666 29.03 45.74 35.00
C SER A 666 27.88 44.72 35.12
N VAL A 667 27.93 43.86 36.15
CA VAL A 667 26.85 42.89 36.41
C VAL A 667 25.53 43.62 36.70
N ASN A 668 24.45 43.14 36.09
CA ASN A 668 23.12 43.66 36.37
C ASN A 668 22.52 42.99 37.61
N GLY A 669 22.61 43.65 38.77
CA GLY A 669 22.02 43.14 40.02
C GLY A 669 20.49 42.94 39.98
N ASP A 670 19.79 43.63 39.07
CA ASP A 670 18.33 43.54 38.89
C ASP A 670 17.94 42.51 37.83
N PHE A 671 18.86 41.64 37.41
CA PHE A 671 18.59 40.66 36.37
C PHE A 671 17.54 39.64 36.82
N VAL A 672 16.53 39.46 35.97
CA VAL A 672 15.51 38.42 36.10
C VAL A 672 15.54 37.58 34.83
N ALA A 673 15.74 36.26 34.99
CA ALA A 673 15.77 35.35 33.87
C ALA A 673 14.36 35.20 33.25
N ASP A 674 14.29 35.27 31.92
CA ASP A 674 13.04 35.01 31.19
C ASP A 674 12.65 33.53 31.33
N PRO A 675 11.52 33.21 31.99
CA PRO A 675 11.10 31.82 32.23
C PRO A 675 10.94 31.01 30.94
N ARG A 676 10.67 31.66 29.80
CA ARG A 676 10.51 30.98 28.51
C ARG A 676 11.83 30.50 27.91
N LYS A 677 12.95 31.09 28.35
CA LYS A 677 14.31 30.78 27.86
C LYS A 677 15.06 29.83 28.77
N VAL A 678 14.68 29.77 30.04
CA VAL A 678 15.24 28.84 31.03
C VAL A 678 14.66 27.45 30.81
N LYS A 679 15.52 26.43 30.74
CA LYS A 679 15.12 25.02 30.64
C LYS A 679 15.85 24.22 31.71
N ASN A 680 15.11 23.50 32.55
CA ASN A 680 15.65 22.70 33.65
C ASN A 680 16.63 23.50 34.55
N GLY A 681 16.28 24.74 34.89
CA GLY A 681 17.13 25.63 35.69
C GLY A 681 18.34 26.24 34.95
N ARG A 682 18.47 25.99 33.64
CA ARG A 682 19.62 26.43 32.83
C ARG A 682 19.23 27.47 31.79
N LEU A 683 20.06 28.50 31.64
CA LEU A 683 19.95 29.51 30.58
C LEU A 683 21.18 29.46 29.68
N ARG A 684 20.97 29.22 28.40
CA ARG A 684 22.05 29.17 27.41
C ARG A 684 22.29 30.52 26.75
N ILE A 685 23.53 31.02 26.84
CA ILE A 685 23.94 32.27 26.19
C ILE A 685 24.63 31.96 24.86
N VAL A 686 23.84 31.94 23.79
CA VAL A 686 24.33 31.51 22.46
C VAL A 686 25.02 32.65 21.72
N GLN A 687 26.29 32.46 21.34
CA GLN A 687 26.92 33.25 20.27
C GLN A 687 26.17 32.99 18.95
N ARG A 688 25.34 33.94 18.53
CA ARG A 688 24.86 33.98 17.15
C ARG A 688 25.92 34.68 16.33
N ALA A 689 26.30 34.10 15.18
CA ALA A 689 27.15 34.79 14.22
C ALA A 689 26.55 36.17 13.97
N ALA A 690 27.36 37.22 14.15
CA ALA A 690 26.91 38.59 13.96
C ALA A 690 26.27 38.72 12.58
N ASN A 691 25.01 39.16 12.53
CA ASN A 691 24.42 39.59 11.27
C ASN A 691 25.35 40.69 10.73
N LYS A 692 25.96 40.46 9.55
CA LYS A 692 26.61 41.55 8.80
C LYS A 692 25.65 42.74 8.82
N PRO A 693 26.11 43.96 9.18
CA PRO A 693 25.23 45.12 9.27
C PRO A 693 24.50 45.26 7.93
N GLN A 694 23.18 45.04 7.96
CA GLN A 694 22.31 45.17 6.80
C GLN A 694 22.33 46.63 6.37
N SER A 695 23.14 46.90 5.35
CA SER A 695 22.93 48.04 4.46
C SER A 695 21.49 48.00 3.98
N LYS A 696 20.74 49.06 4.27
CA LYS A 696 19.30 49.19 3.99
C LYS A 696 19.02 49.09 2.49
N LYS A 697 17.87 48.48 2.19
CA LYS A 697 17.12 48.40 0.92
C LYS A 697 17.56 47.32 -0.07
N GLN A 698 16.91 46.16 0.04
CA GLN A 698 16.24 45.56 -1.11
C GLN A 698 15.07 44.68 -0.65
N VAL A 699 13.87 45.07 -1.07
CA VAL A 699 12.68 44.23 -1.07
C VAL A 699 12.88 43.20 -2.17
N VAL A 700 13.20 41.96 -1.80
CA VAL A 700 13.02 40.80 -2.68
C VAL A 700 12.56 39.63 -1.82
N THR A 701 11.39 39.12 -2.16
CA THR A 701 10.92 37.78 -1.81
C THR A 701 11.90 36.75 -2.39
N SER A 702 12.91 36.37 -1.62
CA SER A 702 13.72 35.18 -1.90
C SER A 702 13.91 34.42 -0.59
N SER A 703 13.61 33.13 -0.65
CA SER A 703 13.94 32.12 0.35
C SER A 703 15.31 32.37 0.98
N GLU A 704 15.41 32.23 2.30
CA GLU A 704 16.65 32.32 3.07
C GLU A 704 17.84 31.72 2.30
N PRO A 705 19.01 32.37 2.26
CA PRO A 705 20.18 31.80 1.64
C PRO A 705 20.59 30.55 2.43
N VAL A 706 20.23 29.40 1.88
CA VAL A 706 20.70 28.09 2.34
C VAL A 706 22.23 28.14 2.29
N ASN A 707 22.88 27.85 3.41
CA ASN A 707 24.33 27.89 3.53
C ASN A 707 24.95 26.77 2.66
N THR A 708 25.29 27.12 1.42
CA THR A 708 25.63 26.25 0.29
C THR A 708 27.14 26.01 0.12
N GLU A 709 27.96 26.45 1.08
CA GLU A 709 29.42 26.30 1.03
C GLU A 709 29.84 24.83 0.82
N TRP A 710 29.18 23.88 1.47
CA TRP A 710 29.45 22.44 1.28
C TRP A 710 29.09 21.94 -0.13
N VAL A 711 28.03 22.49 -0.76
CA VAL A 711 27.66 22.18 -2.15
C VAL A 711 28.77 22.70 -3.06
N GLN A 712 29.27 23.91 -2.79
CA GLN A 712 30.37 24.50 -3.52
C GLN A 712 31.65 23.67 -3.41
N ASP A 713 31.98 23.14 -2.23
CA ASP A 713 33.14 22.26 -2.00
C ASP A 713 33.01 20.92 -2.72
N LEU A 714 31.82 20.31 -2.68
CA LEU A 714 31.53 19.08 -3.41
C LEU A 714 31.68 19.27 -4.92
N LEU A 715 31.17 20.40 -5.43
CA LEU A 715 31.28 20.76 -6.84
C LEU A 715 32.72 21.07 -7.23
N ARG A 716 33.46 21.79 -6.39
CA ARG A 716 34.90 22.05 -6.56
C ARG A 716 35.68 20.75 -6.66
N ALA A 717 35.47 19.80 -5.73
CA ALA A 717 36.12 18.50 -5.79
C ALA A 717 35.77 17.72 -7.07
N SER A 718 34.51 17.80 -7.51
CA SER A 718 34.05 17.16 -8.75
C SER A 718 34.64 17.80 -10.00
N ILE A 719 34.73 19.13 -10.04
CA ILE A 719 35.38 19.91 -11.10
C ILE A 719 36.86 19.52 -11.21
N VAL A 720 37.59 19.56 -10.10
CA VAL A 720 39.01 19.20 -10.05
C VAL A 720 39.23 17.75 -10.51
N ARG A 721 38.40 16.81 -10.07
CA ARG A 721 38.50 15.40 -10.49
C ARG A 721 38.23 15.21 -11.98
N CYS A 722 37.28 15.95 -12.55
CA CYS A 722 37.01 15.90 -14.00
C CYS A 722 38.18 16.48 -14.81
N LEU A 723 38.79 17.56 -14.34
CA LEU A 723 39.96 18.18 -14.98
C LEU A 723 41.22 17.30 -14.86
N LYS A 724 41.46 16.67 -13.70
CA LYS A 724 42.58 15.73 -13.49
C LYS A 724 42.52 14.51 -14.40
N GLY A 725 41.32 14.04 -14.73
CA GLY A 725 41.12 12.84 -15.54
C GLY A 725 41.22 13.05 -17.06
N ARG A 726 41.61 14.25 -17.53
CA ARG A 726 41.71 14.58 -18.94
C ARG A 726 42.96 15.40 -19.25
N ASP A 727 43.75 14.91 -20.21
CA ASP A 727 45.00 15.55 -20.63
C ASP A 727 44.81 16.69 -21.67
N GLY A 728 43.59 16.86 -22.21
CA GLY A 728 43.32 17.73 -23.38
C GLY A 728 42.59 19.06 -23.14
N GLY A 729 42.42 19.50 -21.88
CA GLY A 729 41.58 20.66 -21.56
C GLY A 729 40.08 20.38 -21.79
N THR A 730 39.20 21.14 -21.12
CA THR A 730 37.74 20.93 -21.21
C THR A 730 37.02 22.27 -21.37
N SER A 731 36.02 22.36 -22.25
CA SER A 731 35.20 23.58 -22.40
C SER A 731 34.25 23.77 -21.20
N PHE A 732 33.72 24.97 -21.01
CA PHE A 732 32.75 25.23 -19.93
C PHE A 732 31.54 24.29 -20.00
N ASP A 733 30.92 24.16 -21.17
CA ASP A 733 29.72 23.35 -21.35
C ASP A 733 30.01 21.86 -21.18
N GLU A 734 31.17 21.40 -21.65
CA GLU A 734 31.55 20.00 -21.45
C GLU A 734 31.91 19.70 -20.00
N LEU A 735 32.62 20.59 -19.31
CA LEU A 735 32.95 20.45 -17.90
C LEU A 735 31.68 20.47 -17.04
N LYS A 736 30.75 21.38 -17.34
CA LYS A 736 29.44 21.42 -16.70
C LYS A 736 28.65 20.15 -16.96
N ARG A 737 28.65 19.63 -18.19
CA ARG A 737 27.98 18.36 -18.53
C ARG A 737 28.59 17.20 -17.75
N LEU A 738 29.92 17.10 -17.68
CA LEU A 738 30.63 16.04 -16.96
C LEU A 738 30.38 16.10 -15.44
N VAL A 739 30.44 17.29 -14.84
CA VAL A 739 30.10 17.48 -13.43
C VAL A 739 28.61 17.24 -13.20
N GLY A 740 27.75 17.66 -14.11
CA GLY A 740 26.30 17.45 -14.08
C GLY A 740 25.90 15.99 -14.25
N THR A 741 26.65 15.17 -15.00
CA THR A 741 26.41 13.71 -15.06
C THR A 741 26.68 13.00 -13.74
N ARG A 742 27.52 13.59 -12.87
CA ARG A 742 27.83 13.06 -11.54
C ARG A 742 27.04 13.72 -10.41
N ASN A 743 26.64 14.98 -10.58
CA ASN A 743 25.91 15.77 -9.59
C ASN A 743 24.71 16.45 -10.28
N LEU A 744 23.58 15.74 -10.40
CA LEU A 744 22.40 16.25 -11.08
C LEU A 744 21.63 17.27 -10.22
N GLY A 745 21.19 18.37 -10.84
CA GLY A 745 20.35 19.41 -10.20
C GLY A 745 21.10 20.64 -9.68
N VAL A 746 22.36 20.79 -10.09
CA VAL A 746 23.19 21.97 -9.79
C VAL A 746 22.81 23.09 -10.76
N SER A 747 22.49 24.27 -10.23
CA SER A 747 22.23 25.45 -11.06
C SER A 747 23.50 25.94 -11.74
N ILE A 748 23.35 26.65 -12.87
CA ILE A 748 24.48 27.29 -13.56
C ILE A 748 25.21 28.26 -12.61
N GLY A 749 24.47 28.95 -11.74
CA GLY A 749 25.02 29.86 -10.74
C GLY A 749 25.93 29.15 -9.72
N GLU A 750 25.44 28.05 -9.13
CA GLU A 750 26.22 27.23 -8.18
C GLU A 750 27.47 26.64 -8.85
N PHE A 751 27.34 26.13 -10.07
CA PHE A 751 28.48 25.61 -10.83
C PHE A 751 29.51 26.70 -11.13
N LYS A 752 29.08 27.89 -11.59
CA LYS A 752 29.98 29.02 -11.83
C LYS A 752 30.68 29.49 -10.56
N SER A 753 29.97 29.54 -9.43
CA SER A 753 30.53 29.90 -8.13
C SER A 753 31.60 28.88 -7.67
N ALA A 754 31.32 27.59 -7.80
CA ALA A 754 32.27 26.53 -7.48
C ALA A 754 33.49 26.54 -8.42
N LEU A 755 33.28 26.78 -9.72
CA LEU A 755 34.34 26.90 -10.70
C LEU A 755 35.25 28.11 -10.40
N ALA A 756 34.67 29.25 -10.04
CA ALA A 756 35.44 30.43 -9.62
C ALA A 756 36.27 30.16 -8.36
N ALA A 757 35.71 29.46 -7.38
CA ALA A 757 36.43 29.05 -6.16
C ALA A 757 37.46 27.92 -6.38
N SER A 758 37.55 27.38 -7.60
CA SER A 758 38.50 26.31 -7.95
C SER A 758 39.66 26.80 -8.82
N GLN A 759 39.78 28.11 -9.06
CA GLN A 759 40.79 28.72 -9.94
C GLN A 759 42.24 28.35 -9.60
N GLU A 760 42.53 28.01 -8.35
CA GLU A 760 43.86 27.56 -7.91
C GLU A 760 44.28 26.20 -8.49
N TYR A 761 43.35 25.41 -9.03
CA TYR A 761 43.62 24.08 -9.58
C TYR A 761 43.62 24.00 -11.09
N PHE A 762 43.33 25.09 -11.80
CA PHE A 762 43.27 25.07 -13.25
C PHE A 762 43.74 26.38 -13.88
N THR A 763 44.17 26.31 -15.13
CA THR A 763 44.43 27.46 -15.98
C THR A 763 43.47 27.47 -17.16
N VAL A 764 43.21 28.64 -17.72
CA VAL A 764 42.32 28.80 -18.89
C VAL A 764 43.17 29.20 -20.09
N LYS A 765 43.14 28.39 -21.16
CA LYS A 765 43.77 28.71 -22.45
C LYS A 765 42.75 28.45 -23.55
N GLU A 766 42.58 29.40 -24.48
CA GLU A 766 41.67 29.26 -25.62
C GLU A 766 40.23 28.82 -25.22
N SER A 767 39.71 29.39 -24.12
CA SER A 767 38.39 29.04 -23.57
C SER A 767 38.24 27.59 -23.08
N LEU A 768 39.36 26.87 -22.90
CA LEU A 768 39.42 25.54 -22.31
C LEU A 768 40.10 25.60 -20.93
N TYR A 769 39.55 24.83 -19.99
CA TYR A 769 40.06 24.66 -18.63
C TYR A 769 41.05 23.49 -18.58
N TYR A 770 42.28 23.73 -18.13
CA TYR A 770 43.35 22.74 -18.00
C TYR A 770 43.75 22.60 -16.53
N TYR A 771 43.93 21.36 -16.05
CA TYR A 771 44.40 21.13 -14.69
C TYR A 771 45.83 21.67 -14.49
N LEU A 772 46.06 22.38 -13.39
CA LEU A 772 47.39 22.82 -12.96
C LEU A 772 48.06 21.68 -12.19
N LEU A 773 49.19 21.21 -12.70
CA LEU A 773 50.02 20.16 -12.09
C LEU A 773 50.55 20.58 -10.70
#